data_AF-A0A7Y2WWL3-F1
#
_entry.id   AF-A0A7Y2WWL3-F1
#
_cell.length_a   1.000
_cell.length_b   1.000
_cell.length_c   1.000
_cell.angle_alpha   90.00
_cell.angle_beta   90.00
_cell.angle_gamma   90.00
#
_symmetry.space_group_name_H-M   'P 1'
#
loop_
_entity.id
_entity.type
_entity.pdbx_description
1 polymer ?
#
loop_
_entity_poly.entity_id
_entity_poly.type
_entity_poly.pdbx_seq_one_letter_code
_entity_poly.pdbx_strand_id
1 'polypeptide(L)'
;MPDSRARYPIRGFALFLIALILLSLFPGQPTFALDNLPSTLDNSQSEFATGVFQRTAISPDKTTFSLGLNERIPDEKGLVQLAPAGILQPWSLTTPPLNLPVSDAGVTALGTRIYVVGGLKREGGVDSYSSNVYWSDVNPTLGSIVGWQTSAILPTKMILDNDTIFDTDPNFNTCKAQTTGARTKAGVVGLPTGTNTGYIYVVGGRVSLPAVNCGVDDLSTSVVLRGTVASNGSISWDEMAPVPSPPAVSDTGGTSTRLLGVDGAATVIGHEIIFDSVQGKNIDHTYLYVIGGESLYLRGESGAQLFDPKEHLERTLKTVFYTEINGSGDFINPDTKLATNVWKRDVKDIDFVDRPTTPAPGITAGEEGIWEATASATNVTVGSTTKSAIFLSGGAWDNKRIYLNSNIYRAMIRTNGVLDWEQPGNQTVGAENVVMGRRTGTASIIYNNKLYMIGGRTTNLDTSGTVSVPTAFLDDNLDLIDIDGSFIIGDTESPAVLKSGSRYSSGVALVQAQVDASNETPNAAWVFVIGGSVSGGTPTATIYRGAVGGDEALNTNRTPDGWYYSNVFQSGYNNLGDEVSADKTKARLLAIHWAAEIDRPATNLNADIEIQFRTKSTLTGLCADDTFSNNDAWIGGADGVDGDGNPSNSLYSRPAANDALYNNVKLADLNLGDSKITGHCLQYRVHLVQGGSDSSITPKLLSVYIEREIATTPDISIPAGGFAVTTTSANRISNVNMTVQNLNLLNPANTLSVENWLTASNLPARGSFFVNLCIARTDLAADPPILTLPSPDKNFTSIPGNTTTCPYYAEIFSSEMGVGKSVNLASNTLPFTGSPRWYKNLDGEPVTDIMSAFSQYGHYQIGLVLDATADIAEGDDGEANNRSNVISFTVEDTPVIPNPDTNHDVFLPLVTR
;
A
#
# COMPACT_ATOMS: atom_id res chain seq x y z
N MET A 1 -18.58 93.71 -12.63
CA MET A 1 -18.92 92.31 -12.95
C MET A 1 -17.64 91.49 -12.97
N PRO A 2 -17.37 90.78 -11.85
CA PRO A 2 -16.83 89.42 -11.86
C PRO A 2 -17.62 88.57 -10.82
N ASP A 3 -17.60 87.25 -10.73
CA ASP A 3 -16.99 86.19 -11.52
C ASP A 3 -17.78 84.91 -11.20
N SER A 4 -18.19 84.17 -12.22
CA SER A 4 -18.97 82.91 -12.14
C SER A 4 -18.10 81.68 -11.87
N ARG A 5 -16.86 81.85 -11.38
CA ARG A 5 -15.85 80.77 -11.29
C ARG A 5 -15.82 79.98 -9.97
N ALA A 6 -16.55 80.41 -8.94
CA ALA A 6 -16.55 79.72 -7.63
C ALA A 6 -17.56 78.55 -7.51
N ARG A 7 -18.44 78.32 -8.49
CA ARG A 7 -19.52 77.31 -8.39
C ARG A 7 -19.18 75.92 -8.93
N TYR A 8 -18.12 75.79 -9.71
CA TYR A 8 -17.68 74.49 -10.26
C TYR A 8 -16.97 73.57 -9.25
N PRO A 9 -16.05 74.05 -8.39
CA PRO A 9 -15.36 73.16 -7.45
C PRO A 9 -16.28 72.62 -6.35
N ILE A 10 -17.28 73.41 -5.92
CA ILE A 10 -18.25 72.99 -4.88
C ILE A 10 -19.19 71.91 -5.41
N ARG A 11 -19.61 71.99 -6.68
CA ARG A 11 -20.43 70.95 -7.32
C ARG A 11 -19.62 69.67 -7.56
N GLY A 12 -18.36 69.78 -7.96
CA GLY A 12 -17.46 68.64 -8.10
C GLY A 12 -17.21 67.93 -6.76
N PHE A 13 -16.98 68.69 -5.69
CA PHE A 13 -16.77 68.12 -4.36
C PHE A 13 -18.04 67.47 -3.80
N ALA A 14 -19.22 68.07 -4.02
CA ALA A 14 -20.50 67.46 -3.64
C ALA A 14 -20.79 66.17 -4.41
N LEU A 15 -20.49 66.12 -5.71
CA LEU A 15 -20.63 64.91 -6.53
C LEU A 15 -19.64 63.82 -6.09
N PHE A 16 -18.41 64.19 -5.73
CA PHE A 16 -17.42 63.27 -5.20
C PHE A 16 -17.85 62.70 -3.83
N LEU A 17 -18.43 63.53 -2.97
CA LEU A 17 -18.96 63.08 -1.68
C LEU A 17 -20.19 62.18 -1.83
N ILE A 18 -21.09 62.49 -2.76
CA ILE A 18 -22.24 61.62 -3.09
C ILE A 18 -21.76 60.30 -3.69
N ALA A 19 -20.73 60.32 -4.55
CA ALA A 19 -20.12 59.10 -5.08
C ALA A 19 -19.42 58.27 -3.99
N LEU A 20 -18.77 58.89 -3.02
CA LEU A 20 -18.19 58.21 -1.86
C LEU A 20 -19.26 57.60 -0.94
N ILE A 21 -20.36 58.32 -0.72
CA ILE A 21 -21.50 57.80 0.06
C ILE A 21 -22.18 56.64 -0.69
N LEU A 22 -22.35 56.74 -2.01
CA LEU A 22 -22.87 55.65 -2.84
C LEU A 22 -21.92 54.44 -2.89
N LEU A 23 -20.59 54.66 -2.84
CA LEU A 23 -19.60 53.58 -2.71
C LEU A 23 -19.65 52.93 -1.32
N SER A 24 -19.98 53.67 -0.26
CA SER A 24 -20.17 53.12 1.10
C SER A 24 -21.53 52.46 1.33
N LEU A 25 -22.48 52.64 0.40
CA LEU A 25 -23.80 52.00 0.41
C LEU A 25 -23.84 50.68 -0.37
N PHE A 26 -22.75 50.30 -1.06
CA PHE A 26 -22.57 48.91 -1.44
C PHE A 26 -22.36 48.12 -0.15
N PRO A 27 -23.16 47.06 0.13
CA PRO A 27 -22.82 46.15 1.20
C PRO A 27 -21.38 45.70 0.97
N GLY A 28 -20.53 45.87 1.99
CA GLY A 28 -19.23 45.21 1.99
C GLY A 28 -19.45 43.77 1.57
N GLN A 29 -18.65 43.28 0.63
CA GLN A 29 -18.75 41.87 0.24
C GLN A 29 -18.75 41.03 1.51
N PRO A 30 -19.71 40.11 1.68
CA PRO A 30 -19.74 39.27 2.87
C PRO A 30 -18.38 38.60 2.99
N THR A 31 -17.76 38.79 4.15
CA THR A 31 -16.63 38.00 4.61
C THR A 31 -17.00 36.53 4.44
N PHE A 32 -16.20 35.81 3.64
CA PHE A 32 -16.33 34.37 3.44
C PHE A 32 -16.51 33.69 4.81
N ALA A 33 -17.54 32.87 4.97
CA ALA A 33 -17.56 31.88 6.04
C ALA A 33 -16.37 30.93 5.77
N LEU A 34 -15.30 31.14 6.53
CA LEU A 34 -14.01 30.50 6.36
C LEU A 34 -13.91 29.39 7.40
N ASP A 35 -14.17 28.16 6.99
CA ASP A 35 -13.93 27.00 7.85
C ASP A 35 -12.48 26.54 7.63
N ASN A 36 -11.63 26.81 8.63
CA ASN A 36 -10.31 26.20 8.74
C ASN A 36 -10.49 24.85 9.43
N LEU A 37 -10.33 23.76 8.68
CA LEU A 37 -10.53 22.42 9.21
C LEU A 37 -9.19 21.68 9.31
N PRO A 38 -8.81 21.18 10.51
CA PRO A 38 -7.67 20.30 10.64
C PRO A 38 -8.01 18.94 9.99
N SER A 39 -7.14 18.47 9.11
CA SER A 39 -7.16 17.11 8.59
C SER A 39 -5.93 16.41 9.13
N THR A 40 -6.14 15.47 10.06
CA THR A 40 -5.11 14.49 10.40
C THR A 40 -4.73 13.74 9.14
N LEU A 41 -3.42 13.65 8.89
CA LEU A 41 -2.90 12.68 7.94
C LEU A 41 -2.75 11.39 8.75
N ASP A 42 -3.23 10.25 8.22
CA ASP A 42 -3.03 8.99 8.93
C ASP A 42 -1.51 8.76 9.07
N ASN A 43 -1.08 8.51 10.31
CA ASN A 43 0.32 8.34 10.71
C ASN A 43 0.56 6.91 11.20
N SER A 44 -0.37 5.99 10.91
CA SER A 44 -0.31 4.60 11.30
C SER A 44 0.72 3.79 10.52
N GLN A 45 1.00 2.58 11.02
CA GLN A 45 1.89 1.64 10.35
C GLN A 45 1.47 1.34 8.93
N SER A 46 0.18 1.09 8.67
CA SER A 46 -0.29 0.70 7.35
C SER A 46 0.04 1.76 6.30
N GLU A 47 0.03 3.03 6.70
CA GLU A 47 0.32 4.15 5.82
C GLU A 47 1.82 4.28 5.49
N PHE A 48 2.70 4.15 6.49
CA PHE A 48 4.15 4.12 6.22
C PHE A 48 4.63 2.77 5.67
N ALA A 49 3.90 1.68 5.91
CA ALA A 49 4.18 0.33 5.42
C ALA A 49 3.91 0.15 3.92
N THR A 50 3.01 0.96 3.34
CA THR A 50 2.77 1.04 1.88
C THR A 50 3.64 2.09 1.20
N GLY A 51 4.33 2.92 1.98
CA GLY A 51 5.19 3.99 1.51
C GLY A 51 6.43 3.51 0.75
N VAL A 52 6.91 4.42 -0.09
CA VAL A 52 7.90 4.27 -1.17
C VAL A 52 9.32 3.90 -0.70
N PHE A 53 9.63 4.03 0.61
CA PHE A 53 10.91 3.66 1.25
C PHE A 53 10.80 3.60 2.80
N GLN A 54 11.45 2.65 3.49
CA GLN A 54 11.37 2.50 4.97
C GLN A 54 12.70 2.17 5.66
N ARG A 55 13.38 3.16 6.26
CA ARG A 55 14.47 2.95 7.25
C ARG A 55 13.95 2.94 8.70
N THR A 56 12.79 2.33 8.92
CA THR A 56 11.95 2.63 10.08
C THR A 56 11.42 1.37 10.74
N ALA A 57 11.28 1.39 12.05
CA ALA A 57 10.36 0.50 12.74
C ALA A 57 9.50 1.34 13.66
N ILE A 58 8.27 0.90 13.87
CA ILE A 58 7.37 1.56 14.82
C ILE A 58 7.87 1.28 16.22
N SER A 59 7.94 2.33 17.03
CA SER A 59 8.20 2.13 18.44
C SER A 59 7.05 1.36 19.08
N PRO A 60 7.34 0.32 19.89
CA PRO A 60 6.35 -0.21 20.82
C PRO A 60 5.99 0.81 21.93
N ASP A 61 6.72 1.93 22.02
CA ASP A 61 6.45 3.01 22.96
C ASP A 61 5.11 3.68 22.65
N LYS A 62 4.11 3.41 23.48
CA LYS A 62 2.93 4.27 23.59
C LYS A 62 3.30 5.45 24.50
N THR A 63 3.65 6.60 23.92
CA THR A 63 3.63 7.84 24.71
C THR A 63 2.20 8.38 24.71
N THR A 64 1.51 8.27 25.85
CA THR A 64 0.25 8.98 26.05
C THR A 64 0.56 10.46 26.22
N PHE A 65 0.39 11.25 25.16
CA PHE A 65 0.42 12.70 25.29
C PHE A 65 -0.94 13.20 25.82
N SER A 66 -0.94 13.91 26.95
CA SER A 66 -2.15 14.47 27.55
C SER A 66 -2.14 15.99 27.36
N LEU A 67 -3.05 16.48 26.52
CA LEU A 67 -3.14 17.86 26.01
C LEU A 67 -3.45 18.95 27.05
N GLY A 68 -3.65 18.65 28.34
CA GLY A 68 -3.92 19.65 29.39
C GLY A 68 -5.20 20.51 29.18
N LEU A 69 -5.88 20.36 28.06
CA LEU A 69 -7.15 20.96 27.67
C LEU A 69 -8.01 19.80 27.16
N ASN A 70 -9.31 19.83 27.46
CA ASN A 70 -10.24 18.70 27.30
C ASN A 70 -10.50 18.23 25.84
N GLU A 71 -9.65 18.59 24.88
CA GLU A 71 -9.65 18.05 23.52
C GLU A 71 -8.55 17.00 23.40
N ARG A 72 -8.96 15.73 23.29
CA ARG A 72 -8.10 14.65 22.81
C ARG A 72 -8.18 14.66 21.29
N ILE A 73 -7.11 15.06 20.61
CA ILE A 73 -6.89 14.56 19.26
C ILE A 73 -6.36 13.13 19.46
N PRO A 74 -7.10 12.09 19.03
CA PRO A 74 -6.63 10.72 19.19
C PRO A 74 -5.39 10.53 18.31
N ASP A 75 -4.21 10.45 18.93
CA ASP A 75 -3.05 9.86 18.29
C ASP A 75 -3.22 8.34 18.31
N GLU A 76 -2.99 7.68 17.17
CA GLU A 76 -3.01 6.23 17.07
C GLU A 76 -1.62 5.66 17.40
N LYS A 77 -1.57 4.43 17.94
CA LYS A 77 -0.31 3.77 18.34
C LYS A 77 0.62 3.65 17.10
N GLY A 78 1.79 4.30 17.08
CA GLY A 78 2.65 4.17 15.89
C GLY A 78 3.82 5.15 15.71
N LEU A 79 4.44 5.67 16.78
CA LEU A 79 5.48 6.72 16.65
C LEU A 79 6.55 6.37 15.62
N VAL A 80 6.77 7.30 14.70
CA VAL A 80 7.77 7.16 13.64
C VAL A 80 9.15 7.46 14.21
N GLN A 81 10.02 6.45 14.24
CA GLN A 81 11.39 6.51 14.72
C GLN A 81 12.35 5.71 13.83
N LEU A 82 13.66 5.92 14.00
CA LEU A 82 14.70 5.16 13.32
C LEU A 82 14.55 3.66 13.58
N ALA A 83 14.78 2.85 12.55
CA ALA A 83 14.72 1.41 12.68
C ALA A 83 15.69 0.98 13.80
N PRO A 84 15.23 0.19 14.77
CA PRO A 84 16.10 -0.43 15.75
C PRO A 84 17.12 -1.27 15.00
N ALA A 85 18.39 -1.10 15.39
CA ALA A 85 19.50 -1.93 14.97
C ALA A 85 19.43 -3.28 15.71
N GLY A 86 18.27 -3.93 15.60
CA GLY A 86 17.94 -5.21 16.22
C GLY A 86 18.16 -6.35 15.25
N ILE A 87 18.35 -7.53 15.83
CA ILE A 87 18.38 -8.80 15.10
C ILE A 87 17.01 -9.47 15.24
N LEU A 88 16.56 -10.15 14.19
CA LEU A 88 15.25 -10.79 14.15
C LEU A 88 15.09 -11.83 15.28
N GLN A 89 14.35 -11.48 16.33
CA GLN A 89 14.14 -12.26 17.56
C GLN A 89 12.80 -11.87 18.22
N PRO A 90 12.23 -12.74 19.08
CA PRO A 90 12.60 -14.12 19.38
C PRO A 90 12.00 -15.11 18.37
N TRP A 91 12.65 -16.27 18.19
CA TRP A 91 12.09 -17.34 17.39
C TRP A 91 11.24 -18.29 18.23
N SER A 92 10.08 -18.65 17.69
CA SER A 92 9.18 -19.62 18.27
C SER A 92 8.98 -20.81 17.34
N LEU A 93 8.93 -22.00 17.93
CA LEU A 93 8.53 -23.20 17.21
C LEU A 93 7.07 -23.04 16.77
N THR A 94 6.82 -23.32 15.50
CA THR A 94 5.47 -23.26 14.94
C THR A 94 4.89 -24.68 14.85
N THR A 95 3.58 -24.78 15.13
CA THR A 95 2.81 -26.01 14.95
C THR A 95 1.69 -25.75 13.94
N PRO A 96 1.30 -26.75 13.13
CA PRO A 96 1.92 -28.08 13.01
C PRO A 96 3.31 -28.05 12.31
N PRO A 97 4.20 -29.03 12.59
CA PRO A 97 5.45 -29.18 11.84
C PRO A 97 5.17 -29.59 10.38
N LEU A 98 6.19 -29.50 9.52
CA LEU A 98 6.08 -29.96 8.14
C LEU A 98 5.79 -31.48 8.10
N ASN A 99 4.98 -31.92 7.14
CA ASN A 99 4.58 -33.33 7.04
C ASN A 99 5.74 -34.29 6.74
N LEU A 100 6.86 -33.78 6.20
CA LEU A 100 8.05 -34.56 5.87
C LEU A 100 9.31 -33.77 6.27
N PRO A 101 10.25 -34.38 7.01
CA PRO A 101 11.56 -33.77 7.26
C PRO A 101 12.36 -33.60 5.98
N VAL A 102 12.72 -32.36 5.65
CA VAL A 102 13.49 -32.04 4.43
C VAL A 102 14.55 -30.96 4.67
N SER A 103 15.68 -31.05 3.97
CA SER A 103 16.65 -29.96 3.80
C SER A 103 16.78 -29.59 2.33
N ASP A 104 17.36 -28.44 2.02
CA ASP A 104 17.60 -27.98 0.64
C ASP A 104 16.30 -27.96 -0.22
N ALA A 105 15.17 -27.77 0.46
CA ALA A 105 13.87 -27.60 -0.17
C ALA A 105 13.69 -26.16 -0.61
N GLY A 106 13.10 -25.96 -1.79
CA GLY A 106 12.72 -24.64 -2.23
C GLY A 106 11.50 -24.15 -1.46
N VAL A 107 11.54 -22.91 -0.96
CA VAL A 107 10.45 -22.33 -0.17
C VAL A 107 10.12 -20.95 -0.69
N THR A 108 8.83 -20.65 -0.81
CA THR A 108 8.34 -19.33 -1.22
C THR A 108 6.98 -19.04 -0.61
N ALA A 109 6.56 -17.77 -0.62
CA ALA A 109 5.24 -17.35 -0.17
C ALA A 109 4.51 -16.58 -1.27
N LEU A 110 3.20 -16.75 -1.34
CA LEU A 110 2.29 -15.92 -2.13
C LEU A 110 1.22 -15.38 -1.18
N GLY A 111 1.34 -14.11 -0.82
CA GLY A 111 0.51 -13.47 0.19
C GLY A 111 0.58 -14.16 1.54
N THR A 112 -0.54 -14.70 2.02
CA THR A 112 -0.64 -15.38 3.31
C THR A 112 -0.39 -16.89 3.22
N ARG A 113 0.13 -17.40 2.10
CA ARG A 113 0.33 -18.83 1.88
C ARG A 113 1.79 -19.17 1.59
N ILE A 114 2.29 -20.18 2.29
CA ILE A 114 3.67 -20.67 2.14
C ILE A 114 3.65 -21.98 1.36
N TYR A 115 4.65 -22.16 0.49
CA TYR A 115 4.88 -23.36 -0.31
C TYR A 115 6.27 -23.93 -0.03
N VAL A 116 6.35 -25.27 0.04
CA VAL A 116 7.59 -26.04 0.22
C VAL A 116 7.67 -27.06 -0.91
N VAL A 117 8.75 -27.03 -1.68
CA VAL A 117 8.89 -27.78 -2.92
C VAL A 117 10.13 -28.68 -2.85
N GLY A 118 9.91 -29.99 -2.94
CA GLY A 118 10.98 -30.98 -3.01
C GLY A 118 11.87 -31.04 -1.77
N GLY A 119 13.17 -31.29 -1.97
CA GLY A 119 14.20 -31.32 -0.94
C GLY A 119 14.80 -32.71 -0.69
N LEU A 120 15.91 -32.70 0.04
CA LEU A 120 16.60 -33.89 0.56
C LEU A 120 15.83 -34.43 1.77
N LYS A 121 15.49 -35.72 1.74
CA LYS A 121 14.91 -36.46 2.87
C LYS A 121 15.81 -37.63 3.24
N ARG A 122 15.71 -38.07 4.50
CA ARG A 122 16.44 -39.25 4.99
C ARG A 122 15.46 -40.30 5.50
N GLU A 123 15.43 -41.46 4.87
CA GLU A 123 14.57 -42.59 5.24
C GLU A 123 15.46 -43.80 5.58
N GLY A 124 15.31 -44.34 6.79
CA GLY A 124 16.12 -45.50 7.22
C GLY A 124 17.64 -45.24 7.27
N GLY A 125 18.07 -43.98 7.34
CA GLY A 125 19.48 -43.59 7.29
C GLY A 125 20.04 -43.41 5.89
N VAL A 126 19.20 -43.55 4.84
CA VAL A 126 19.58 -43.37 3.44
C VAL A 126 19.01 -42.05 2.92
N ASP A 127 19.86 -41.29 2.24
CA ASP A 127 19.49 -40.02 1.62
C ASP A 127 18.73 -40.27 0.30
N SER A 128 17.64 -39.52 0.09
CA SER A 128 16.82 -39.56 -1.11
C SER A 128 16.13 -38.22 -1.33
N TYR A 129 15.48 -38.03 -2.47
CA TYR A 129 14.83 -36.76 -2.81
C TYR A 129 13.31 -36.86 -2.76
N SER A 130 12.65 -35.72 -2.52
CA SER A 130 11.20 -35.59 -2.51
C SER A 130 10.69 -34.94 -3.80
N SER A 131 9.58 -35.46 -4.34
CA SER A 131 8.78 -34.79 -5.39
C SER A 131 7.57 -34.04 -4.81
N ASN A 132 7.38 -34.11 -3.49
CA ASN A 132 6.19 -33.58 -2.85
C ASN A 132 6.24 -32.06 -2.78
N VAL A 133 5.06 -31.47 -2.88
CA VAL A 133 4.84 -30.03 -2.71
C VAL A 133 3.80 -29.85 -1.62
N TYR A 134 4.18 -29.13 -0.57
CA TYR A 134 3.31 -28.80 0.55
C TYR A 134 2.98 -27.33 0.54
N TRP A 135 1.80 -26.98 1.04
CA TRP A 135 1.44 -25.59 1.27
C TRP A 135 0.61 -25.44 2.54
N SER A 136 0.62 -24.26 3.13
CA SER A 136 -0.26 -23.91 4.24
C SER A 136 -0.61 -22.43 4.21
N ASP A 137 -1.83 -22.11 4.63
CA ASP A 137 -2.19 -20.76 5.00
C ASP A 137 -1.52 -20.38 6.33
N VAL A 138 -1.20 -19.10 6.46
CA VAL A 138 -0.69 -18.44 7.65
C VAL A 138 -1.76 -17.47 8.13
N ASN A 139 -2.05 -17.50 9.43
CA ASN A 139 -2.84 -16.45 10.06
C ASN A 139 -1.96 -15.18 10.13
N PRO A 140 -2.28 -14.11 9.37
CA PRO A 140 -1.40 -12.94 9.26
C PRO A 140 -1.34 -12.12 10.56
N THR A 141 -2.33 -12.25 11.45
CA THR A 141 -2.33 -11.57 12.76
C THR A 141 -1.46 -12.28 13.79
N LEU A 142 -1.47 -13.62 13.80
CA LEU A 142 -0.80 -14.43 14.83
C LEU A 142 0.52 -15.06 14.36
N GLY A 143 0.78 -15.05 13.05
CA GLY A 143 1.90 -15.76 12.44
C GLY A 143 1.81 -17.29 12.58
N SER A 144 0.62 -17.84 12.83
CA SER A 144 0.45 -19.28 13.03
C SER A 144 0.12 -20.01 11.72
N ILE A 145 0.67 -21.21 11.55
CA ILE A 145 0.39 -22.09 10.42
C ILE A 145 -0.95 -22.80 10.68
N VAL A 146 -1.88 -22.70 9.73
CA VAL A 146 -3.23 -23.27 9.89
C VAL A 146 -3.22 -24.79 9.67
N GLY A 147 -2.38 -25.30 8.76
CA GLY A 147 -2.17 -26.72 8.55
C GLY A 147 -1.66 -27.08 7.16
N TRP A 148 -0.71 -28.01 7.09
CA TRP A 148 -0.07 -28.41 5.83
C TRP A 148 -0.97 -29.28 4.96
N GLN A 149 -1.20 -28.80 3.74
CA GLN A 149 -1.86 -29.50 2.64
C GLN A 149 -0.82 -29.98 1.62
N THR A 150 -1.19 -31.01 0.86
CA THR A 150 -0.40 -31.49 -0.29
C THR A 150 -0.96 -30.92 -1.58
N SER A 151 -0.08 -30.53 -2.50
CA SER A 151 -0.43 -30.17 -3.87
C SER A 151 -0.04 -31.26 -4.86
N ALA A 152 -0.23 -31.01 -6.16
CA ALA A 152 0.31 -31.86 -7.21
C ALA A 152 1.83 -32.00 -7.07
N ILE A 153 2.31 -33.24 -7.08
CA ILE A 153 3.75 -33.53 -7.06
C ILE A 153 4.42 -32.93 -8.29
N LEU A 154 5.73 -32.70 -8.17
CA LEU A 154 6.52 -32.24 -9.31
C LEU A 154 6.43 -33.25 -10.47
N PRO A 155 6.24 -32.79 -11.72
CA PRO A 155 6.20 -33.66 -12.88
C PRO A 155 7.54 -34.38 -13.06
N THR A 156 7.44 -35.61 -13.57
CA THR A 156 8.60 -36.43 -13.93
C THR A 156 9.15 -35.92 -15.26
N LYS A 157 10.11 -35.00 -15.20
CA LYS A 157 10.75 -34.37 -16.36
C LYS A 157 12.23 -34.14 -16.08
N MET A 158 13.08 -34.60 -16.99
CA MET A 158 14.52 -34.70 -16.79
C MET A 158 15.35 -33.85 -17.76
N ILE A 159 16.62 -33.63 -17.40
CA ILE A 159 17.68 -33.17 -18.31
C ILE A 159 17.78 -34.02 -19.58
N LEU A 160 17.59 -35.34 -19.46
CA LEU A 160 17.83 -36.31 -20.53
C LEU A 160 16.69 -36.38 -21.56
N ASP A 161 15.61 -35.61 -21.37
CA ASP A 161 14.53 -35.53 -22.36
C ASP A 161 14.93 -34.69 -23.58
N ASN A 162 15.94 -33.82 -23.44
CA ASN A 162 16.36 -32.85 -24.46
C ASN A 162 17.77 -33.08 -25.04
N ASP A 163 18.49 -34.13 -24.62
CA ASP A 163 19.83 -34.46 -25.14
C ASP A 163 19.80 -35.74 -26.00
N THR A 164 19.91 -35.53 -27.31
CA THR A 164 19.85 -36.55 -28.37
C THR A 164 20.89 -37.67 -28.26
N ILE A 165 21.96 -37.49 -27.48
CA ILE A 165 22.99 -38.52 -27.31
C ILE A 165 22.48 -39.66 -26.42
N PHE A 166 21.60 -39.37 -25.46
CA PHE A 166 21.04 -40.40 -24.56
C PHE A 166 19.97 -41.27 -25.22
N ASP A 167 19.39 -40.84 -26.34
CA ASP A 167 18.44 -41.65 -27.10
C ASP A 167 19.11 -42.83 -27.84
N THR A 168 20.44 -42.81 -27.98
CA THR A 168 21.20 -43.82 -28.74
C THR A 168 21.72 -45.00 -27.91
N ASP A 169 21.67 -44.94 -26.57
CA ASP A 169 22.10 -46.02 -25.68
C ASP A 169 20.89 -46.67 -24.94
N PRO A 170 20.61 -47.97 -25.17
CA PRO A 170 19.52 -48.70 -24.51
C PRO A 170 19.56 -48.71 -22.98
N ASN A 171 20.74 -48.61 -22.36
CA ASN A 171 20.88 -48.59 -20.91
C ASN A 171 20.35 -47.27 -20.32
N PHE A 172 20.58 -46.15 -21.02
CA PHE A 172 20.08 -44.83 -20.60
C PHE A 172 18.57 -44.66 -20.83
N ASN A 173 17.99 -45.32 -21.83
CA ASN A 173 16.52 -45.37 -21.97
C ASN A 173 15.84 -46.06 -20.76
N THR A 174 16.50 -47.07 -20.18
CA THR A 174 16.03 -47.72 -18.95
C THR A 174 16.14 -46.79 -17.75
N CYS A 175 17.23 -46.01 -17.66
CA CYS A 175 17.40 -44.96 -16.65
C CYS A 175 16.33 -43.87 -16.76
N LYS A 176 16.05 -43.41 -17.98
CA LYS A 176 15.02 -42.41 -18.29
C LYS A 176 13.64 -42.84 -17.79
N ALA A 177 13.28 -44.10 -18.01
CA ALA A 177 12.01 -44.69 -17.59
C ALA A 177 11.84 -44.85 -16.07
N GLN A 178 12.92 -44.77 -15.28
CA GLN A 178 12.90 -44.98 -13.82
C GLN A 178 12.98 -43.68 -13.02
N THR A 179 12.96 -42.54 -13.69
CA THR A 179 13.12 -41.24 -13.05
C THR A 179 11.82 -40.73 -12.46
N THR A 180 11.94 -39.80 -11.52
CA THR A 180 10.80 -39.20 -10.81
C THR A 180 10.91 -37.68 -10.85
N GLY A 181 9.86 -36.96 -10.47
CA GLY A 181 9.94 -35.51 -10.27
C GLY A 181 10.77 -35.09 -9.05
N ALA A 182 11.31 -36.04 -8.29
CA ALA A 182 11.99 -35.79 -7.03
C ALA A 182 13.33 -35.08 -7.25
N ARG A 183 13.52 -33.98 -6.52
CA ARG A 183 14.72 -33.14 -6.64
C ARG A 183 15.04 -32.42 -5.34
N THR A 184 16.30 -32.04 -5.18
CA THR A 184 16.80 -31.20 -4.08
C THR A 184 17.60 -30.02 -4.62
N LYS A 185 17.86 -28.98 -3.81
CA LYS A 185 18.62 -27.79 -4.21
C LYS A 185 18.11 -27.10 -5.48
N ALA A 186 16.80 -27.20 -5.72
CA ALA A 186 16.15 -26.45 -6.79
C ALA A 186 15.97 -25.00 -6.33
N GLY A 187 16.26 -24.06 -7.21
CA GLY A 187 15.89 -22.66 -6.98
C GLY A 187 14.37 -22.52 -7.08
N VAL A 188 13.74 -21.88 -6.09
CA VAL A 188 12.29 -21.69 -6.06
C VAL A 188 11.96 -20.25 -5.73
N VAL A 189 11.13 -19.65 -6.57
CA VAL A 189 10.66 -18.26 -6.40
C VAL A 189 9.17 -18.15 -6.73
N GLY A 190 8.48 -17.25 -6.05
CA GLY A 190 7.06 -16.97 -6.24
C GLY A 190 6.85 -15.60 -6.85
N LEU A 191 5.90 -15.50 -7.78
CA LEU A 191 5.42 -14.25 -8.37
C LEU A 191 3.93 -14.10 -8.06
N PRO A 192 3.54 -13.22 -7.13
CA PRO A 192 2.13 -12.96 -6.84
C PRO A 192 1.43 -12.26 -8.01
N THR A 193 0.23 -12.71 -8.35
CA THR A 193 -0.68 -12.04 -9.30
C THR A 193 -2.01 -11.63 -8.66
N GLY A 194 -2.15 -11.88 -7.36
CA GLY A 194 -3.30 -11.58 -6.53
C GLY A 194 -2.98 -11.89 -5.07
N THR A 195 -3.95 -11.75 -4.17
CA THR A 195 -3.70 -11.87 -2.71
C THR A 195 -3.12 -13.22 -2.30
N ASN A 196 -3.52 -14.34 -2.90
CA ASN A 196 -3.02 -15.69 -2.59
C ASN A 196 -2.84 -16.56 -3.84
N THR A 197 -2.74 -15.91 -5.00
CA THR A 197 -2.62 -16.53 -6.32
C THR A 197 -1.41 -15.97 -7.04
N GLY A 198 -0.88 -16.74 -8.00
CA GLY A 198 0.33 -16.37 -8.70
C GLY A 198 1.01 -17.55 -9.36
N TYR A 199 2.30 -17.39 -9.63
CA TYR A 199 3.15 -18.40 -10.22
C TYR A 199 4.28 -18.78 -9.26
N ILE A 200 4.67 -20.06 -9.26
CA ILE A 200 5.86 -20.55 -8.57
C ILE A 200 6.78 -21.15 -9.61
N TYR A 201 8.01 -20.64 -9.71
CA TYR A 201 9.01 -21.18 -10.62
C TYR A 201 9.94 -22.10 -9.86
N VAL A 202 10.16 -23.30 -10.40
CA VAL A 202 11.12 -24.28 -9.89
C VAL A 202 12.19 -24.46 -10.95
N VAL A 203 13.42 -24.04 -10.61
CA VAL A 203 14.53 -23.94 -11.54
C VAL A 203 15.61 -24.95 -11.15
N GLY A 204 15.92 -25.85 -12.07
CA GLY A 204 17.00 -26.80 -11.93
C GLY A 204 16.85 -27.72 -10.71
N GLY A 205 17.97 -27.95 -10.03
CA GLY A 205 18.12 -28.84 -8.88
C GLY A 205 18.90 -30.10 -9.20
N ARG A 206 19.17 -30.89 -8.17
CA ARG A 206 19.81 -32.20 -8.25
C ARG A 206 18.75 -33.29 -8.26
N VAL A 207 18.88 -34.22 -9.19
CA VAL A 207 18.01 -35.39 -9.36
C VAL A 207 18.85 -36.65 -9.18
N SER A 208 18.28 -37.67 -8.52
CA SER A 208 18.96 -38.94 -8.30
C SER A 208 18.58 -39.92 -9.39
N LEU A 209 19.56 -40.65 -9.90
CA LEU A 209 19.37 -41.73 -10.85
C LEU A 209 19.54 -43.09 -10.17
N PRO A 210 18.82 -44.14 -10.59
CA PRO A 210 19.01 -45.47 -10.02
C PRO A 210 20.41 -46.03 -10.32
N ALA A 211 21.25 -46.13 -9.29
CA ALA A 211 22.63 -46.60 -9.38
C ALA A 211 22.81 -47.97 -10.09
N VAL A 212 21.81 -48.87 -9.96
CA VAL A 212 21.89 -50.27 -10.44
C VAL A 212 21.98 -50.38 -11.97
N ASN A 213 21.40 -49.44 -12.72
CA ASN A 213 21.37 -49.48 -14.19
C ASN A 213 22.08 -48.29 -14.84
N CYS A 214 22.31 -47.22 -14.10
CA CYS A 214 22.76 -45.94 -14.65
C CYS A 214 24.24 -45.65 -14.38
N GLY A 215 24.86 -46.35 -13.41
CA GLY A 215 26.26 -46.14 -13.05
C GLY A 215 26.56 -44.78 -12.42
N VAL A 216 25.53 -43.97 -12.16
CA VAL A 216 25.57 -42.57 -11.74
C VAL A 216 24.55 -42.36 -10.63
N ASP A 217 24.92 -41.65 -9.56
CA ASP A 217 24.06 -41.46 -8.39
C ASP A 217 23.22 -40.18 -8.48
N ASP A 218 23.79 -39.08 -9.00
CA ASP A 218 23.14 -37.76 -9.09
C ASP A 218 23.53 -36.97 -10.36
N LEU A 219 22.62 -36.12 -10.85
CA LEU A 219 22.86 -35.11 -11.90
C LEU A 219 22.15 -33.79 -11.57
N SER A 220 22.70 -32.66 -12.04
CA SER A 220 21.95 -31.39 -12.06
C SER A 220 20.85 -31.44 -13.12
N THR A 221 19.87 -30.53 -13.09
CA THR A 221 18.85 -30.40 -14.17
C THR A 221 18.75 -28.98 -14.70
N SER A 222 18.46 -28.80 -15.99
CA SER A 222 18.18 -27.50 -16.64
C SER A 222 16.69 -27.20 -16.69
N VAL A 223 15.85 -28.16 -16.28
CA VAL A 223 14.39 -28.08 -16.33
C VAL A 223 13.91 -26.90 -15.50
N VAL A 224 12.97 -26.15 -16.07
CA VAL A 224 12.23 -25.10 -15.38
C VAL A 224 10.75 -25.43 -15.42
N LEU A 225 10.12 -25.37 -14.25
CA LEU A 225 8.68 -25.62 -14.11
C LEU A 225 8.01 -24.35 -13.62
N ARG A 226 6.82 -24.06 -14.16
CA ARG A 226 5.93 -23.03 -13.63
C ARG A 226 4.72 -23.70 -13.01
N GLY A 227 4.51 -23.45 -11.73
CA GLY A 227 3.31 -23.81 -11.01
C GLY A 227 2.32 -22.66 -11.02
N THR A 228 1.15 -22.83 -11.63
CA THR A 228 0.05 -21.87 -11.54
C THR A 228 -0.77 -22.17 -10.29
N VAL A 229 -0.87 -21.18 -9.41
CA VAL A 229 -1.51 -21.30 -8.10
C VAL A 229 -2.97 -20.86 -8.17
N ALA A 230 -3.87 -21.79 -7.91
CA ALA A 230 -5.29 -21.51 -7.78
C ALA A 230 -5.62 -20.89 -6.41
N SER A 231 -6.79 -20.26 -6.30
CA SER A 231 -7.25 -19.61 -5.05
C SER A 231 -7.29 -20.57 -3.85
N ASN A 232 -7.57 -21.86 -4.09
CA ASN A 232 -7.57 -22.91 -3.08
C ASN A 232 -6.17 -23.45 -2.71
N GLY A 233 -5.08 -22.91 -3.26
CA GLY A 233 -3.70 -23.30 -2.95
C GLY A 233 -3.16 -24.48 -3.75
N SER A 234 -4.02 -25.14 -4.55
CA SER A 234 -3.56 -26.17 -5.47
C SER A 234 -2.71 -25.57 -6.60
N ILE A 235 -1.78 -26.38 -7.10
CA ILE A 235 -0.82 -25.99 -8.13
C ILE A 235 -1.02 -26.90 -9.34
N SER A 236 -1.08 -26.30 -10.54
CA SER A 236 -0.91 -27.00 -11.81
C SER A 236 0.47 -26.68 -12.39
N TRP A 237 1.19 -27.69 -12.87
CA TRP A 237 2.57 -27.54 -13.36
C TRP A 237 2.64 -27.53 -14.88
N ASP A 238 3.32 -26.53 -15.43
CA ASP A 238 3.71 -26.41 -16.84
C ASP A 238 5.24 -26.45 -16.97
N GLU A 239 5.71 -27.00 -18.09
CA GLU A 239 7.13 -27.00 -18.45
C GLU A 239 7.48 -25.72 -19.18
N MET A 240 8.57 -25.08 -18.76
CA MET A 240 9.07 -23.83 -19.34
C MET A 240 10.36 -24.08 -20.11
N ALA A 241 10.80 -23.08 -20.88
CA ALA A 241 12.08 -23.15 -21.57
C ALA A 241 13.23 -23.40 -20.57
N PRO A 242 14.10 -24.41 -20.80
CA PRO A 242 15.14 -24.79 -19.86
C PRO A 242 16.23 -23.73 -19.75
N VAL A 243 16.90 -23.68 -18.59
CA VAL A 243 18.06 -22.81 -18.39
C VAL A 243 19.17 -23.21 -19.38
N PRO A 244 19.76 -22.27 -20.13
CA PRO A 244 20.85 -22.56 -21.05
C PRO A 244 22.08 -23.11 -20.33
N SER A 245 22.95 -23.80 -21.07
CA SER A 245 24.22 -24.22 -20.52
C SER A 245 25.19 -23.07 -20.27
N PRO A 246 25.97 -23.14 -19.18
CA PRO A 246 27.15 -22.30 -19.03
C PRO A 246 28.19 -22.66 -20.11
N PRO A 247 28.96 -21.70 -20.64
CA PRO A 247 29.99 -21.94 -21.65
C PRO A 247 31.08 -22.90 -21.12
N ALA A 248 31.49 -23.89 -21.91
CA ALA A 248 32.51 -24.89 -21.55
C ALA A 248 33.91 -24.25 -21.36
N VAL A 249 34.71 -24.72 -20.39
CA VAL A 249 36.04 -24.16 -20.06
C VAL A 249 37.15 -24.66 -20.98
N SER A 250 36.97 -25.81 -21.63
CA SER A 250 37.93 -26.36 -22.60
C SER A 250 37.22 -26.73 -23.89
N ASP A 251 37.40 -25.93 -24.93
CA ASP A 251 37.87 -26.41 -26.23
C ASP A 251 37.99 -25.20 -27.16
N THR A 252 39.11 -25.14 -27.87
CA THR A 252 39.35 -24.29 -29.03
C THR A 252 38.09 -24.04 -29.87
N GLY A 253 37.38 -22.93 -29.62
CA GLY A 253 36.36 -22.35 -30.50
C GLY A 253 35.09 -23.17 -30.76
N GLY A 254 34.81 -24.24 -29.99
CA GLY A 254 33.60 -25.04 -30.14
C GLY A 254 32.50 -24.64 -29.15
N THR A 255 31.35 -24.20 -29.64
CA THR A 255 30.14 -24.04 -28.81
C THR A 255 29.58 -25.42 -28.46
N SER A 256 29.58 -25.79 -27.17
CA SER A 256 28.80 -26.95 -26.71
C SER A 256 27.31 -26.67 -26.90
N THR A 257 26.60 -27.59 -27.57
CA THR A 257 25.14 -27.53 -27.81
C THR A 257 24.32 -28.18 -26.68
N ARG A 258 24.97 -28.64 -25.60
CA ARG A 258 24.37 -29.49 -24.56
C ARG A 258 23.85 -28.67 -23.38
N LEU A 259 22.86 -29.15 -22.63
CA LEU A 259 22.26 -28.51 -21.44
C LEU A 259 22.75 -29.19 -20.14
N LEU A 260 23.77 -28.64 -19.47
CA LEU A 260 24.46 -29.23 -18.30
C LEU A 260 23.68 -29.06 -16.99
N GLY A 261 22.63 -28.25 -16.98
CA GLY A 261 21.80 -27.98 -15.81
C GLY A 261 22.52 -27.24 -14.68
N VAL A 262 21.75 -26.97 -13.63
CA VAL A 262 22.22 -26.22 -12.47
C VAL A 262 21.58 -26.76 -11.19
N ASP A 263 22.38 -26.97 -10.16
CA ASP A 263 21.93 -27.22 -8.79
C ASP A 263 22.46 -26.13 -7.84
N GLY A 264 21.71 -25.86 -6.76
CA GLY A 264 22.14 -24.93 -5.73
C GLY A 264 22.40 -23.49 -6.23
N ALA A 265 21.79 -23.09 -7.35
CA ALA A 265 21.83 -21.72 -7.83
C ALA A 265 20.93 -20.82 -6.98
N ALA A 266 21.36 -19.58 -6.81
CA ALA A 266 20.51 -18.55 -6.23
C ALA A 266 19.51 -18.10 -7.30
N THR A 267 18.23 -18.20 -6.98
CA THR A 267 17.14 -17.73 -7.87
C THR A 267 16.36 -16.63 -7.20
N VAL A 268 16.04 -15.59 -7.95
CA VAL A 268 15.33 -14.43 -7.42
C VAL A 268 14.50 -13.77 -8.51
N ILE A 269 13.37 -13.17 -8.13
CA ILE A 269 12.60 -12.29 -9.01
C ILE A 269 13.01 -10.85 -8.73
N GLY A 270 13.40 -10.14 -9.79
CA GLY A 270 13.70 -8.72 -9.76
C GLY A 270 12.73 -7.92 -10.62
N HIS A 271 12.54 -6.66 -10.27
CA HIS A 271 11.61 -5.76 -10.96
C HIS A 271 12.37 -4.57 -11.54
N GLU A 272 12.08 -4.20 -12.77
CA GLU A 272 12.48 -2.93 -13.37
C GLU A 272 11.22 -2.10 -13.57
N ILE A 273 11.12 -0.98 -12.88
CA ILE A 273 9.95 -0.12 -12.93
C ILE A 273 10.32 1.14 -13.72
N ILE A 274 9.63 1.36 -14.84
CA ILE A 274 9.88 2.47 -15.78
C ILE A 274 8.63 3.35 -15.86
N PHE A 275 8.80 4.66 -15.70
CA PHE A 275 7.71 5.61 -15.91
C PHE A 275 7.40 5.78 -17.41
N ASP A 276 6.20 5.40 -17.85
CA ASP A 276 5.69 5.68 -19.19
C ASP A 276 5.05 7.08 -19.20
N SER A 277 5.78 8.04 -19.76
CA SER A 277 5.33 9.43 -19.89
C SER A 277 4.13 9.63 -20.82
N VAL A 278 3.85 8.67 -21.71
CA VAL A 278 2.71 8.73 -22.64
C VAL A 278 1.43 8.25 -21.95
N GLN A 279 1.53 7.22 -21.12
CA GLN A 279 0.40 6.67 -20.36
C GLN A 279 0.26 7.27 -18.97
N GLY A 280 1.24 8.05 -18.53
CA GLY A 280 1.27 8.68 -17.20
C GLY A 280 1.26 7.65 -16.07
N LYS A 281 1.91 6.50 -16.26
CA LYS A 281 1.94 5.41 -15.27
C LYS A 281 3.28 4.68 -15.26
N ASN A 282 3.59 4.02 -14.16
CA ASN A 282 4.71 3.09 -14.07
C ASN A 282 4.39 1.76 -14.78
N ILE A 283 5.36 1.26 -15.56
CA ILE A 283 5.38 -0.08 -16.15
C ILE A 283 6.36 -0.91 -15.33
N ASP A 284 5.89 -2.03 -14.80
CA ASP A 284 6.71 -3.00 -14.07
C ASP A 284 7.10 -4.16 -15.01
N HIS A 285 8.40 -4.29 -15.26
CA HIS A 285 9.00 -5.43 -15.95
C HIS A 285 9.57 -6.40 -14.92
N THR A 286 9.06 -7.62 -14.91
CA THR A 286 9.47 -8.66 -13.98
C THR A 286 10.47 -9.61 -14.64
N TYR A 287 11.58 -9.89 -13.96
CA TYR A 287 12.63 -10.79 -14.44
C TYR A 287 12.90 -11.92 -13.44
N LEU A 288 13.11 -13.13 -13.97
CA LEU A 288 13.64 -14.26 -13.22
C LEU A 288 15.15 -14.34 -13.43
N TYR A 289 15.92 -14.34 -12.36
CA TYR A 289 17.36 -14.52 -12.38
C TYR A 289 17.78 -15.88 -11.83
N VAL A 290 18.80 -16.47 -12.47
CA VAL A 290 19.49 -17.70 -12.05
C VAL A 290 20.97 -17.38 -11.95
N ILE A 291 21.49 -17.34 -10.72
CA ILE A 291 22.80 -16.80 -10.38
C ILE A 291 23.66 -17.92 -9.80
N GLY A 292 24.78 -18.21 -10.47
CA GLY A 292 25.76 -19.20 -10.02
C GLY A 292 25.23 -20.65 -10.05
N GLY A 293 25.57 -21.42 -9.02
CA GLY A 293 25.22 -22.84 -8.87
C GLY A 293 26.36 -23.80 -9.21
N GLU A 294 26.04 -25.08 -9.29
CA GLU A 294 26.94 -26.15 -9.70
C GLU A 294 26.30 -26.94 -10.86
N SER A 295 27.11 -27.34 -11.84
CA SER A 295 26.73 -28.33 -12.85
C SER A 295 27.39 -29.67 -12.53
N LEU A 296 26.58 -30.71 -12.37
CA LEU A 296 26.98 -32.10 -12.19
C LEU A 296 26.54 -32.92 -13.40
N TYR A 297 27.52 -33.40 -14.19
CA TYR A 297 27.31 -34.03 -15.49
C TYR A 297 28.30 -35.19 -15.72
N LEU A 298 28.15 -35.94 -16.82
CA LEU A 298 28.95 -37.15 -17.10
C LEU A 298 30.19 -36.85 -17.97
N ARG A 299 31.24 -37.67 -17.88
CA ARG A 299 32.46 -37.55 -18.71
C ARG A 299 32.29 -38.24 -20.07
N GLY A 300 32.83 -37.63 -21.14
CA GLY A 300 32.60 -38.02 -22.55
C GLY A 300 31.75 -37.02 -23.34
N GLU A 301 31.26 -35.98 -22.65
CA GLU A 301 30.43 -34.91 -23.19
C GLU A 301 31.22 -33.80 -23.92
N SER A 302 32.56 -33.85 -23.85
CA SER A 302 33.48 -32.87 -24.44
C SER A 302 34.45 -33.48 -25.46
N GLY A 303 34.20 -34.67 -26.02
CA GLY A 303 35.10 -35.23 -27.03
C GLY A 303 34.77 -36.64 -27.51
N ALA A 304 35.27 -37.00 -28.70
CA ALA A 304 34.97 -38.24 -29.42
C ALA A 304 35.59 -39.53 -28.83
N GLN A 305 35.94 -39.57 -27.55
CA GLN A 305 36.47 -40.77 -26.90
C GLN A 305 35.45 -41.39 -25.95
N LEU A 306 35.38 -42.73 -26.03
CA LEU A 306 34.52 -43.66 -25.30
C LEU A 306 33.94 -43.10 -24.00
N PHE A 307 32.62 -42.95 -23.98
CA PHE A 307 31.81 -42.67 -22.78
C PHE A 307 32.20 -43.64 -21.66
N ASP A 308 32.67 -43.10 -20.53
CA ASP A 308 32.71 -43.85 -19.27
C ASP A 308 31.54 -43.38 -18.40
N PRO A 309 30.44 -44.15 -18.29
CA PRO A 309 29.29 -43.78 -17.49
C PRO A 309 29.58 -43.70 -15.98
N LYS A 310 30.82 -43.93 -15.52
CA LYS A 310 31.20 -43.88 -14.10
C LYS A 310 31.98 -42.63 -13.68
N GLU A 311 32.37 -41.76 -14.60
CA GLU A 311 33.10 -40.55 -14.26
C GLU A 311 32.19 -39.32 -14.33
N HIS A 312 31.96 -38.69 -13.18
CA HIS A 312 31.25 -37.42 -13.05
C HIS A 312 32.22 -36.24 -13.14
N LEU A 313 31.78 -35.15 -13.74
CA LEU A 313 32.43 -33.84 -13.67
C LEU A 313 31.52 -32.86 -12.91
N GLU A 314 32.12 -32.12 -12.00
CA GLU A 314 31.49 -31.10 -11.17
C GLU A 314 32.13 -29.75 -11.49
N ARG A 315 31.31 -28.72 -11.60
CA ARG A 315 31.80 -27.36 -11.86
C ARG A 315 30.92 -26.33 -11.19
N THR A 316 31.53 -25.46 -10.38
CA THR A 316 30.85 -24.28 -9.85
C THR A 316 30.76 -23.18 -10.91
N LEU A 317 29.65 -22.46 -10.92
CA LEU A 317 29.28 -21.47 -11.94
C LEU A 317 29.33 -20.06 -11.37
N LYS A 318 29.79 -19.12 -12.17
CA LYS A 318 29.75 -17.66 -11.91
C LYS A 318 28.77 -16.91 -12.81
N THR A 319 28.08 -17.65 -13.67
CA THR A 319 27.23 -17.10 -14.72
C THR A 319 25.88 -16.69 -14.17
N VAL A 320 25.34 -15.62 -14.74
CA VAL A 320 23.98 -15.16 -14.50
C VAL A 320 23.17 -15.36 -15.78
N PHE A 321 22.06 -16.08 -15.65
CA PHE A 321 21.03 -16.17 -16.67
C PHE A 321 19.78 -15.46 -16.19
N TYR A 322 19.07 -14.81 -17.11
CA TYR A 322 17.80 -14.18 -16.79
C TYR A 322 16.83 -14.20 -17.96
N THR A 323 15.55 -14.09 -17.65
CA THR A 323 14.44 -14.01 -18.61
C THR A 323 13.38 -13.07 -18.05
N GLU A 324 12.61 -12.43 -18.93
CA GLU A 324 11.49 -11.60 -18.52
C GLU A 324 10.22 -12.44 -18.46
N ILE A 325 9.34 -12.12 -17.52
CA ILE A 325 8.08 -12.80 -17.29
C ILE A 325 6.95 -11.89 -17.78
N ASN A 326 6.10 -12.41 -18.66
CA ASN A 326 4.91 -11.68 -19.11
C ASN A 326 3.75 -11.79 -18.10
N GLY A 327 2.64 -11.08 -18.34
CA GLY A 327 1.47 -11.11 -17.45
C GLY A 327 0.77 -12.48 -17.30
N SER A 328 1.06 -13.44 -18.19
CA SER A 328 0.57 -14.83 -18.09
C SER A 328 1.56 -15.75 -17.35
N GLY A 329 2.67 -15.21 -16.84
CA GLY A 329 3.72 -16.00 -16.21
C GLY A 329 4.58 -16.78 -17.20
N ASP A 330 4.52 -16.49 -18.50
CA ASP A 330 5.40 -17.12 -19.49
C ASP A 330 6.71 -16.35 -19.63
N PHE A 331 7.76 -17.07 -19.99
CA PHE A 331 9.06 -16.49 -20.29
C PHE A 331 9.08 -15.85 -21.67
N ILE A 332 9.65 -14.65 -21.75
CA ILE A 332 9.92 -13.93 -22.98
C ILE A 332 11.35 -13.41 -22.97
N ASN A 333 11.93 -13.26 -24.15
CA ASN A 333 13.26 -12.70 -24.29
C ASN A 333 13.27 -11.21 -23.88
N PRO A 334 14.15 -10.78 -22.95
CA PRO A 334 14.18 -9.40 -22.44
C PRO A 334 14.30 -8.30 -23.49
N ASP A 335 15.04 -8.56 -24.58
CA ASP A 335 15.33 -7.56 -25.61
C ASP A 335 14.30 -7.59 -26.76
N THR A 336 13.92 -8.79 -27.21
CA THR A 336 13.07 -8.98 -28.39
C THR A 336 11.59 -9.18 -28.04
N LYS A 337 11.29 -9.43 -26.76
CA LYS A 337 9.96 -9.75 -26.22
C LYS A 337 9.28 -10.97 -26.90
N LEU A 338 10.06 -11.83 -27.56
CA LEU A 338 9.58 -13.05 -28.20
C LEU A 338 9.59 -14.24 -27.22
N ALA A 339 8.67 -15.18 -27.42
CA ALA A 339 8.61 -16.44 -26.65
C ALA A 339 9.67 -17.49 -27.09
N THR A 340 10.60 -17.12 -27.95
CA THR A 340 11.71 -17.97 -28.42
C THR A 340 13.04 -17.40 -27.92
N ASN A 341 14.02 -18.25 -27.62
CA ASN A 341 15.32 -17.84 -27.06
C ASN A 341 15.15 -16.92 -25.84
N VAL A 342 14.27 -17.32 -24.92
CA VAL A 342 13.77 -16.47 -23.84
C VAL A 342 14.84 -16.12 -22.80
N TRP A 343 15.88 -16.93 -22.67
CA TRP A 343 16.97 -16.74 -21.74
C TRP A 343 18.09 -15.87 -22.33
N LYS A 344 18.58 -14.94 -21.51
CA LYS A 344 19.75 -14.13 -21.78
C LYS A 344 20.83 -14.44 -20.74
N ARG A 345 22.08 -14.47 -21.19
CA ARG A 345 23.25 -14.49 -20.30
C ARG A 345 23.65 -13.05 -20.03
N ASP A 346 23.92 -12.71 -18.78
CA ASP A 346 24.50 -11.42 -18.47
C ASP A 346 25.89 -11.28 -19.14
N VAL A 347 26.21 -10.06 -19.58
CA VAL A 347 27.46 -9.76 -20.29
C VAL A 347 28.65 -9.84 -19.33
N LYS A 348 28.43 -9.56 -18.04
CA LYS A 348 29.45 -9.69 -16.99
C LYS A 348 29.07 -10.87 -16.07
N ASP A 349 29.99 -11.82 -15.92
CA ASP A 349 29.94 -12.74 -14.77
C ASP A 349 30.20 -11.95 -13.47
N ILE A 350 29.85 -12.53 -12.33
CA ILE A 350 30.10 -11.92 -11.01
C ILE A 350 31.61 -11.71 -10.81
N ASP A 351 32.01 -10.49 -10.43
CA ASP A 351 33.40 -10.15 -10.14
C ASP A 351 33.70 -10.37 -8.65
N PHE A 352 34.36 -11.48 -8.31
CA PHE A 352 34.63 -11.86 -6.92
C PHE A 352 35.88 -11.16 -6.36
N VAL A 353 35.70 -10.28 -5.38
CA VAL A 353 36.77 -9.64 -4.58
C VAL A 353 37.40 -10.64 -3.60
N ASP A 354 38.69 -10.49 -3.30
CA ASP A 354 39.46 -11.28 -2.31
C ASP A 354 39.52 -12.80 -2.54
N ARG A 355 39.49 -13.19 -3.81
CA ARG A 355 39.74 -14.57 -4.24
C ARG A 355 41.15 -15.04 -3.84
N PRO A 356 41.34 -16.28 -3.38
CA PRO A 356 42.66 -16.90 -3.25
C PRO A 356 43.40 -16.83 -4.59
N THR A 357 44.56 -16.16 -4.61
CA THR A 357 45.40 -16.04 -5.82
C THR A 357 46.00 -17.38 -6.27
N THR A 358 45.93 -18.39 -5.42
CA THR A 358 46.31 -19.78 -5.72
C THR A 358 45.05 -20.64 -5.77
N PRO A 359 44.71 -21.24 -6.93
CA PRO A 359 43.67 -22.25 -7.00
C PRO A 359 43.98 -23.37 -6.01
N ALA A 360 42.96 -23.92 -5.37
CA ALA A 360 43.12 -25.04 -4.46
C ALA A 360 43.72 -26.26 -5.21
N PRO A 361 44.41 -27.18 -4.52
CA PRO A 361 44.83 -28.44 -5.13
C PRO A 361 43.62 -29.19 -5.72
N GLY A 362 43.55 -29.25 -7.06
CA GLY A 362 42.45 -29.88 -7.79
C GLY A 362 41.33 -28.93 -8.27
N ILE A 363 41.49 -27.62 -8.15
CA ILE A 363 40.64 -26.62 -8.83
C ILE A 363 41.50 -25.94 -9.88
N THR A 364 41.09 -25.98 -11.15
CA THR A 364 41.82 -25.28 -12.22
C THR A 364 41.45 -23.80 -12.18
N ALA A 365 42.41 -22.89 -12.41
CA ALA A 365 42.11 -21.47 -12.54
C ALA A 365 41.04 -21.26 -13.64
N GLY A 366 39.88 -20.70 -13.30
CA GLY A 366 38.75 -20.55 -14.23
C GLY A 366 37.55 -21.47 -13.97
N GLU A 367 37.65 -22.39 -13.01
CA GLU A 367 36.56 -23.26 -12.55
C GLU A 367 35.89 -22.76 -11.25
N GLU A 368 36.15 -21.51 -10.84
CA GLU A 368 35.53 -20.92 -9.63
C GLU A 368 34.16 -20.28 -9.92
N GLY A 369 33.22 -20.47 -8.99
CA GLY A 369 31.84 -20.00 -9.07
C GLY A 369 31.28 -19.58 -7.72
N ILE A 370 29.97 -19.48 -7.59
CA ILE A 370 29.29 -19.32 -6.31
C ILE A 370 28.16 -20.33 -6.21
N TRP A 371 28.24 -21.23 -5.23
CA TRP A 371 27.31 -22.34 -5.05
C TRP A 371 26.67 -22.31 -3.66
N GLU A 372 25.39 -22.68 -3.56
CA GLU A 372 24.60 -22.62 -2.32
C GLU A 372 24.61 -21.23 -1.66
N ALA A 373 24.67 -20.19 -2.48
CA ALA A 373 24.41 -18.82 -2.07
C ALA A 373 22.90 -18.55 -2.07
N THR A 374 22.51 -17.50 -1.35
CA THR A 374 21.13 -17.02 -1.33
C THR A 374 21.06 -15.65 -1.98
N ALA A 375 19.97 -15.41 -2.72
CA ALA A 375 19.69 -14.12 -3.33
C ALA A 375 18.36 -13.56 -2.81
N SER A 376 18.33 -12.27 -2.55
CA SER A 376 17.12 -11.53 -2.21
C SER A 376 17.08 -10.24 -3.01
N ALA A 377 15.94 -9.93 -3.60
CA ALA A 377 15.73 -8.68 -4.32
C ALA A 377 14.87 -7.75 -3.49
N THR A 378 15.11 -6.46 -3.66
CA THR A 378 14.26 -5.40 -3.13
C THR A 378 14.27 -4.23 -4.10
N ASN A 379 13.27 -3.39 -3.98
CA ASN A 379 13.21 -2.11 -4.67
C ASN A 379 13.04 -0.99 -3.66
N VAL A 380 13.44 0.19 -4.09
CA VAL A 380 13.32 1.45 -3.37
C VAL A 380 12.83 2.45 -4.39
N THR A 381 11.67 3.04 -4.12
CA THR A 381 11.20 4.15 -4.93
C THR A 381 11.63 5.45 -4.22
N VAL A 382 12.09 6.44 -4.96
CA VAL A 382 12.35 7.79 -4.44
C VAL A 382 11.88 8.74 -5.51
N GLY A 383 10.73 9.39 -5.30
CA GLY A 383 10.04 10.12 -6.36
C GLY A 383 9.35 9.20 -7.37
N SER A 384 9.55 9.43 -8.67
CA SER A 384 9.22 8.52 -9.78
C SER A 384 10.33 7.50 -10.09
N THR A 385 11.51 7.60 -9.48
CA THR A 385 12.59 6.66 -9.76
C THR A 385 12.52 5.51 -8.78
N THR A 386 12.17 4.35 -9.30
CA THR A 386 12.37 3.09 -8.60
C THR A 386 13.73 2.52 -8.95
N LYS A 387 14.54 2.29 -7.93
CA LYS A 387 15.78 1.52 -7.99
C LYS A 387 15.48 0.13 -7.51
N SER A 388 16.02 -0.87 -8.18
CA SER A 388 15.90 -2.26 -7.74
C SER A 388 17.29 -2.88 -7.66
N ALA A 389 17.51 -3.70 -6.64
CA ALA A 389 18.78 -4.40 -6.48
C ALA A 389 18.55 -5.86 -6.06
N ILE A 390 19.53 -6.68 -6.40
CA ILE A 390 19.67 -8.05 -5.93
C ILE A 390 20.88 -8.09 -5.00
N PHE A 391 20.69 -8.67 -3.83
CA PHE A 391 21.74 -8.97 -2.86
C PHE A 391 22.02 -10.46 -2.86
N LEU A 392 23.29 -10.81 -3.04
CA LEU A 392 23.78 -12.18 -3.04
C LEU A 392 24.71 -12.36 -1.85
N SER A 393 24.43 -13.36 -1.01
CA SER A 393 25.18 -13.59 0.23
C SER A 393 25.40 -15.07 0.55
N GLY A 394 26.45 -15.33 1.31
CA GLY A 394 26.91 -16.70 1.58
C GLY A 394 27.36 -17.44 0.33
N GLY A 395 27.45 -18.77 0.42
CA GLY A 395 27.87 -19.67 -0.64
C GLY A 395 29.34 -20.10 -0.54
N ALA A 396 29.71 -21.05 -1.41
CA ALA A 396 31.07 -21.55 -1.55
C ALA A 396 31.59 -21.30 -2.97
N TRP A 397 32.89 -21.04 -3.08
CA TRP A 397 33.57 -20.89 -4.37
C TRP A 397 33.87 -22.23 -5.04
N ASP A 398 33.91 -23.30 -4.24
CA ASP A 398 34.18 -24.66 -4.62
C ASP A 398 33.08 -25.63 -4.17
N ASN A 399 32.95 -26.74 -4.90
CA ASN A 399 32.04 -27.84 -4.59
C ASN A 399 32.36 -28.57 -3.27
N LYS A 400 33.63 -28.54 -2.82
CA LYS A 400 34.04 -29.13 -1.53
C LYS A 400 33.74 -28.21 -0.34
N ARG A 401 33.27 -26.99 -0.58
CA ARG A 401 32.94 -25.97 0.43
C ARG A 401 34.11 -25.63 1.36
N ILE A 402 35.32 -25.71 0.84
CA ILE A 402 36.55 -25.36 1.57
C ILE A 402 36.70 -23.83 1.59
N TYR A 403 36.32 -23.16 0.51
CA TYR A 403 36.42 -21.72 0.36
C TYR A 403 35.02 -21.11 0.34
N LEU A 404 34.62 -20.58 1.48
CA LEU A 404 33.32 -19.94 1.65
C LEU A 404 33.42 -18.44 1.36
N ASN A 405 32.37 -17.92 0.72
CA ASN A 405 32.20 -16.50 0.49
C ASN A 405 31.97 -15.76 1.82
N SER A 406 32.71 -14.66 2.02
CA SER A 406 32.55 -13.75 3.16
C SER A 406 31.82 -12.45 2.81
N ASN A 407 31.57 -12.19 1.53
CA ASN A 407 31.12 -10.90 1.03
C ASN A 407 29.63 -10.92 0.69
N ILE A 408 28.99 -9.75 0.83
CA ILE A 408 27.66 -9.49 0.28
C ILE A 408 27.86 -8.74 -1.03
N TYR A 409 27.35 -9.30 -2.13
CA TYR A 409 27.39 -8.65 -3.44
C TYR A 409 26.05 -7.99 -3.72
N ARG A 410 26.09 -6.77 -4.27
CA ARG A 410 24.91 -6.05 -4.74
C ARG A 410 24.97 -5.89 -6.26
N ALA A 411 23.87 -6.20 -6.93
CA ALA A 411 23.66 -5.87 -8.33
C ALA A 411 22.46 -4.93 -8.48
N MET A 412 22.66 -3.77 -9.12
CA MET A 412 21.55 -2.92 -9.54
C MET A 412 20.90 -3.49 -10.80
N ILE A 413 19.58 -3.54 -10.84
CA ILE A 413 18.82 -3.96 -12.02
C ILE A 413 18.70 -2.75 -12.97
N ARG A 414 19.31 -2.85 -14.14
CA ARG A 414 19.32 -1.83 -15.20
C ARG A 414 18.25 -2.11 -16.26
N THR A 415 18.26 -1.29 -17.31
CA THR A 415 17.35 -1.44 -18.45
C THR A 415 17.41 -2.83 -19.09
N ASN A 416 16.24 -3.40 -19.39
CA ASN A 416 16.08 -4.74 -19.94
C ASN A 416 16.59 -5.85 -19.00
N GLY A 417 16.61 -5.60 -17.69
CA GLY A 417 16.97 -6.60 -16.67
C GLY A 417 18.47 -6.91 -16.55
N VAL A 418 19.37 -6.17 -17.20
CA VAL A 418 20.83 -6.38 -17.06
C VAL A 418 21.27 -6.07 -15.62
N LEU A 419 22.17 -6.88 -15.04
CA LEU A 419 22.72 -6.64 -13.71
C LEU A 419 24.01 -5.84 -13.77
N ASP A 420 24.06 -4.76 -12.99
CA ASP A 420 25.28 -3.99 -12.76
C ASP A 420 25.81 -4.29 -11.36
N TRP A 421 26.82 -5.16 -11.31
CA TRP A 421 27.50 -5.52 -10.07
C TRP A 421 28.39 -4.37 -9.62
N GLU A 422 27.94 -3.62 -8.64
CA GLU A 422 28.76 -2.62 -7.97
C GLU A 422 29.50 -3.30 -6.81
N GLN A 423 30.80 -3.07 -6.71
CA GLN A 423 31.53 -3.51 -5.53
C GLN A 423 31.09 -2.67 -4.32
N PRO A 424 30.90 -3.27 -3.13
CA PRO A 424 30.78 -2.48 -1.92
C PRO A 424 32.12 -1.76 -1.71
N GLY A 425 32.21 -0.49 -2.11
CA GLY A 425 33.45 0.27 -1.96
C GLY A 425 33.68 1.36 -2.99
N ASN A 426 32.97 2.47 -2.84
CA ASN A 426 33.59 3.78 -3.10
C ASN A 426 33.16 4.89 -2.14
N GLN A 427 32.45 4.56 -1.06
CA GLN A 427 32.26 5.45 0.09
C GLN A 427 32.94 4.83 1.33
N THR A 428 34.25 5.07 1.39
CA THR A 428 35.06 5.20 2.61
C THR A 428 35.06 4.08 3.68
N VAL A 429 35.37 2.84 3.33
CA VAL A 429 36.40 2.00 4.02
C VAL A 429 36.94 0.99 2.97
N GLY A 430 38.24 0.71 2.98
CA GLY A 430 38.94 -0.06 1.94
C GLY A 430 38.50 -1.52 1.81
N ALA A 431 39.18 -2.28 0.94
CA ALA A 431 38.94 -3.70 0.61
C ALA A 431 38.99 -4.70 1.80
N GLU A 432 39.02 -4.20 3.04
CA GLU A 432 38.84 -4.96 4.26
C GLU A 432 37.35 -5.00 4.63
N ASN A 433 36.58 -5.59 3.70
CA ASN A 433 35.43 -6.47 3.87
C ASN A 433 34.34 -6.10 4.90
N VAL A 434 33.11 -5.91 4.40
CA VAL A 434 31.91 -6.34 5.14
C VAL A 434 31.96 -7.86 5.28
N VAL A 435 32.71 -8.35 6.27
CA VAL A 435 32.86 -9.79 6.53
C VAL A 435 31.59 -10.29 7.19
N MET A 436 30.70 -10.92 6.43
CA MET A 436 29.83 -11.90 7.05
C MET A 436 30.70 -13.07 7.50
N GLY A 437 30.38 -13.67 8.66
CA GLY A 437 30.91 -14.99 8.98
C GLY A 437 30.71 -15.92 7.77
N ARG A 438 31.83 -16.42 7.22
CA ARG A 438 31.91 -17.31 6.06
C ARG A 438 30.89 -18.45 6.16
N ARG A 439 29.88 -18.51 5.29
CA ARG A 439 28.77 -19.48 5.38
C ARG A 439 28.28 -19.97 4.04
N THR A 440 27.76 -21.20 4.02
CA THR A 440 27.05 -21.82 2.90
C THR A 440 25.76 -22.49 3.39
N GLY A 441 24.77 -22.67 2.51
CA GLY A 441 23.43 -23.13 2.88
C GLY A 441 22.72 -22.12 3.79
N THR A 442 23.05 -20.84 3.65
CA THR A 442 22.38 -19.72 4.32
C THR A 442 21.08 -19.41 3.59
N ALA A 443 20.01 -19.07 4.31
CA ALA A 443 18.82 -18.49 3.71
C ALA A 443 18.82 -16.98 3.91
N SER A 444 18.36 -16.19 2.95
CA SER A 444 18.21 -14.74 3.13
C SER A 444 16.82 -14.25 2.77
N ILE A 445 16.39 -13.21 3.46
CA ILE A 445 15.17 -12.48 3.16
C ILE A 445 15.43 -10.98 3.37
N ILE A 446 14.86 -10.15 2.50
CA ILE A 446 14.84 -8.70 2.68
C ILE A 446 13.44 -8.27 3.03
N TYR A 447 13.33 -7.43 4.05
CA TYR A 447 12.09 -6.75 4.41
C TYR A 447 12.41 -5.42 5.06
N ASN A 448 11.71 -4.35 4.69
CA ASN A 448 11.89 -3.00 5.24
C ASN A 448 13.38 -2.59 5.36
N ASN A 449 14.11 -2.70 4.25
CA ASN A 449 15.53 -2.34 4.16
C ASN A 449 16.47 -3.11 5.10
N LYS A 450 16.03 -4.26 5.63
CA LYS A 450 16.85 -5.17 6.41
C LYS A 450 17.07 -6.46 5.64
N LEU A 451 18.33 -6.80 5.41
CA LEU A 451 18.75 -8.09 4.89
C LEU A 451 19.04 -9.03 6.05
N TYR A 452 18.14 -9.97 6.28
CA TYR A 452 18.30 -11.02 7.28
C TYR A 452 18.93 -12.25 6.64
N MET A 453 20.03 -12.73 7.22
CA MET A 453 20.76 -13.89 6.72
C MET A 453 20.72 -14.95 7.82
N ILE A 454 20.02 -16.05 7.57
CA ILE A 454 19.56 -16.97 8.61
C ILE A 454 20.29 -18.30 8.52
N GLY A 455 20.95 -18.67 9.62
CA GLY A 455 21.65 -19.95 9.75
C GLY A 455 22.83 -20.08 8.79
N GLY A 456 22.97 -21.26 8.22
CA GLY A 456 24.11 -21.66 7.39
C GLY A 456 25.18 -22.38 8.20
N ARG A 457 26.18 -22.94 7.50
CA ARG A 457 27.33 -23.60 8.12
C ARG A 457 28.64 -22.90 7.77
N THR A 458 29.57 -22.88 8.72
CA THR A 458 30.84 -22.14 8.60
C THR A 458 32.02 -22.94 8.09
N THR A 459 31.83 -24.25 7.89
CA THR A 459 32.82 -25.17 7.33
C THR A 459 32.11 -26.17 6.43
N ASN A 460 32.86 -27.07 5.80
CA ASN A 460 32.30 -28.19 5.05
C ASN A 460 31.78 -29.33 5.95
N LEU A 461 31.96 -29.25 7.27
CA LEU A 461 31.50 -30.26 8.22
C LEU A 461 30.03 -30.04 8.61
N ASP A 462 29.24 -31.11 8.60
CA ASP A 462 27.82 -31.07 8.99
C ASP A 462 27.60 -30.70 10.47
N THR A 463 28.65 -30.72 11.29
CA THR A 463 28.59 -30.28 12.69
C THR A 463 28.62 -28.77 12.86
N SER A 464 29.04 -28.00 11.84
CA SER A 464 29.28 -26.55 11.93
C SER A 464 28.10 -25.68 11.53
N GLY A 465 26.86 -26.18 11.65
CA GLY A 465 25.69 -25.32 11.47
C GLY A 465 25.68 -24.20 12.51
N THR A 466 25.04 -23.07 12.20
CA THR A 466 24.94 -21.90 13.08
C THR A 466 23.51 -21.63 13.53
N VAL A 467 23.35 -20.87 14.63
CA VAL A 467 22.05 -20.41 15.16
C VAL A 467 21.81 -18.91 14.99
N SER A 468 22.82 -18.18 14.52
CA SER A 468 22.82 -16.72 14.36
C SER A 468 22.01 -16.23 13.14
N VAL A 469 21.55 -14.98 13.22
CA VAL A 469 20.87 -14.26 12.13
C VAL A 469 21.59 -12.93 11.88
N PRO A 470 22.73 -12.95 11.18
CA PRO A 470 23.38 -11.74 10.70
C PRO A 470 22.37 -10.84 9.98
N THR A 471 22.32 -9.57 10.36
CA THR A 471 21.39 -8.58 9.82
C THR A 471 22.17 -7.38 9.29
N ALA A 472 21.90 -7.00 8.05
CA ALA A 472 22.43 -5.82 7.38
C ALA A 472 21.29 -4.82 7.10
N PHE A 473 21.61 -3.53 7.05
CA PHE A 473 20.65 -2.45 6.85
C PHE A 473 20.97 -1.69 5.56
N LEU A 474 19.93 -1.21 4.87
CA LEU A 474 20.02 -0.61 3.54
C LEU A 474 19.57 0.87 3.51
N ASP A 475 20.22 1.68 2.68
CA ASP A 475 19.86 3.08 2.39
C ASP A 475 18.91 3.30 1.21
N ASP A 476 18.53 4.56 0.96
CA ASP A 476 17.73 5.02 -0.19
C ASP A 476 18.41 4.76 -1.55
N ASN A 477 19.70 4.41 -1.54
CA ASN A 477 20.50 3.96 -2.68
C ASN A 477 20.72 2.45 -2.69
N LEU A 478 20.13 1.71 -1.74
CA LEU A 478 20.35 0.29 -1.50
C LEU A 478 21.81 -0.04 -1.09
N ASP A 479 22.55 0.92 -0.56
CA ASP A 479 23.88 0.77 0.05
C ASP A 479 23.77 0.23 1.49
N LEU A 480 24.77 -0.53 1.93
CA LEU A 480 24.86 -1.02 3.30
C LEU A 480 25.21 0.13 4.26
N ILE A 481 24.55 0.15 5.42
CA ILE A 481 24.76 1.16 6.46
C ILE A 481 25.78 0.67 7.49
N ASP A 482 26.72 1.55 7.85
CA ASP A 482 27.60 1.34 9.01
C ASP A 482 26.87 1.68 10.31
N ILE A 483 26.83 0.73 11.24
CA ILE A 483 26.27 0.88 12.59
C ILE A 483 27.42 0.68 13.58
N ASP A 484 27.91 1.78 14.17
CA ASP A 484 28.98 1.79 15.18
C ASP A 484 30.27 1.06 14.75
N GLY A 485 30.64 1.15 13.47
CA GLY A 485 31.83 0.51 12.89
C GLY A 485 31.59 -0.91 12.37
N SER A 486 30.33 -1.34 12.24
CA SER A 486 29.94 -2.62 11.65
C SER A 486 28.74 -2.49 10.70
N PHE A 487 28.88 -3.05 9.50
CA PHE A 487 27.78 -3.15 8.52
C PHE A 487 26.84 -4.34 8.76
N ILE A 488 27.24 -5.26 9.65
CA ILE A 488 26.48 -6.47 10.00
C ILE A 488 26.40 -6.56 11.52
N ILE A 489 25.21 -6.77 12.05
CA ILE A 489 24.98 -7.08 13.46
C ILE A 489 24.47 -8.51 13.63
N GLY A 490 24.66 -9.12 14.80
CA GLY A 490 24.18 -10.48 15.08
C GLY A 490 24.90 -11.58 14.30
N ASP A 491 26.14 -11.32 13.88
CA ASP A 491 27.06 -12.28 13.26
C ASP A 491 27.51 -13.38 14.25
N THR A 492 27.55 -13.06 15.54
CA THR A 492 27.84 -13.99 16.63
C THR A 492 26.62 -14.84 17.00
N GLU A 493 26.87 -16.02 17.59
CA GLU A 493 25.82 -16.95 18.05
C GLU A 493 25.07 -16.47 19.30
N SER A 494 25.36 -15.27 19.80
CA SER A 494 24.76 -14.70 21.00
C SER A 494 24.07 -13.37 20.70
N PRO A 495 22.80 -13.19 21.06
CA PRO A 495 21.90 -14.19 21.66
C PRO A 495 21.49 -15.29 20.66
N ALA A 496 21.47 -16.55 21.10
CA ALA A 496 21.11 -17.69 20.26
C ALA A 496 19.68 -17.54 19.72
N VAL A 497 19.56 -17.43 18.41
CA VAL A 497 18.36 -16.90 17.75
C VAL A 497 17.33 -18.01 17.55
N LEU A 498 17.76 -19.21 17.16
CA LEU A 498 16.90 -20.39 16.98
C LEU A 498 16.87 -21.24 18.27
N LYS A 499 15.71 -21.28 18.96
CA LYS A 499 15.50 -22.10 20.17
C LYS A 499 15.82 -23.57 19.87
N SER A 500 16.99 -24.01 20.37
CA SER A 500 17.61 -25.34 20.21
C SER A 500 17.86 -25.79 18.77
N GLY A 501 19.12 -25.63 18.33
CA GLY A 501 19.70 -26.36 17.20
C GLY A 501 20.17 -25.45 16.09
N SER A 502 21.44 -25.57 15.73
CA SER A 502 21.98 -24.96 14.53
C SER A 502 21.29 -25.48 13.27
N ARG A 503 21.16 -24.60 12.27
CA ARG A 503 20.47 -24.88 11.00
C ARG A 503 21.29 -24.45 9.81
N TYR A 504 21.26 -25.25 8.77
CA TYR A 504 21.73 -24.90 7.43
C TYR A 504 20.83 -25.54 6.38
N SER A 505 20.92 -25.04 5.16
CA SER A 505 20.10 -25.51 4.02
C SER A 505 18.60 -25.48 4.31
N SER A 506 18.15 -24.47 5.07
CA SER A 506 16.74 -24.25 5.39
C SER A 506 16.09 -23.38 4.31
N GLY A 507 14.80 -23.57 4.07
CA GLY A 507 14.04 -22.62 3.27
C GLY A 507 13.52 -21.48 4.15
N VAL A 508 13.34 -20.30 3.56
CA VAL A 508 12.75 -19.14 4.24
C VAL A 508 11.55 -18.62 3.46
N ALA A 509 10.50 -18.20 4.20
CA ALA A 509 9.35 -17.50 3.65
C ALA A 509 9.04 -16.27 4.48
N LEU A 510 8.50 -15.24 3.84
CA LEU A 510 8.00 -14.04 4.50
C LEU A 510 6.51 -13.87 4.20
N VAL A 511 5.73 -13.60 5.24
CA VAL A 511 4.31 -13.28 5.14
C VAL A 511 4.08 -11.95 5.84
N GLN A 512 3.49 -10.98 5.14
CA GLN A 512 3.12 -9.70 5.74
C GLN A 512 2.11 -9.92 6.86
N ALA A 513 2.28 -9.20 7.97
CA ALA A 513 1.39 -9.29 9.10
C ALA A 513 0.19 -8.36 8.91
N GLN A 514 -0.96 -8.76 9.46
CA GLN A 514 -2.12 -7.89 9.53
C GLN A 514 -2.10 -7.18 10.89
N VAL A 515 -1.98 -5.85 10.87
CA VAL A 515 -1.99 -5.02 12.07
C VAL A 515 -3.38 -5.08 12.71
N ASP A 516 -3.45 -5.53 13.95
CA ASP A 516 -4.67 -5.48 14.77
C ASP A 516 -4.58 -4.24 15.67
N ALA A 517 -5.50 -3.28 15.49
CA ALA A 517 -5.57 -2.04 16.26
C ALA A 517 -5.63 -2.27 17.79
N SER A 518 -6.07 -3.46 18.22
CA SER A 518 -6.15 -3.83 19.63
C SER A 518 -4.83 -4.32 20.23
N ASN A 519 -3.87 -4.79 19.42
CA ASN A 519 -2.63 -5.38 19.93
C ASN A 519 -1.62 -4.31 20.38
N GLU A 520 -0.82 -4.61 21.40
CA GLU A 520 0.15 -3.65 21.98
C GLU A 520 1.52 -3.66 21.30
N THR A 521 1.83 -4.69 20.49
CA THR A 521 3.04 -4.77 19.67
C THR A 521 2.68 -5.07 18.21
N PRO A 522 2.73 -4.07 17.30
CA PRO A 522 2.34 -4.29 15.91
C PRO A 522 3.51 -4.93 15.12
N ASN A 523 3.38 -6.22 14.80
CA ASN A 523 4.33 -6.89 13.90
C ASN A 523 4.07 -6.44 12.46
N ALA A 524 5.14 -6.20 11.69
CA ALA A 524 5.05 -5.82 10.28
C ALA A 524 5.02 -7.04 9.34
N ALA A 525 5.73 -8.11 9.72
CA ALA A 525 5.78 -9.36 8.97
C ALA A 525 6.15 -10.54 9.87
N TRP A 526 5.93 -11.74 9.34
CA TRP A 526 6.33 -13.01 9.91
C TRP A 526 7.33 -13.68 8.99
N VAL A 527 8.50 -14.05 9.53
CA VAL A 527 9.52 -14.81 8.81
C VAL A 527 9.47 -16.25 9.29
N PHE A 528 9.40 -17.19 8.36
CA PHE A 528 9.37 -18.62 8.65
C PHE A 528 10.64 -19.28 8.13
N VAL A 529 11.32 -20.02 9.00
CA VAL A 529 12.46 -20.89 8.65
C VAL A 529 11.95 -22.31 8.68
N ILE A 530 11.97 -22.97 7.53
CA ILE A 530 11.28 -24.23 7.29
C ILE A 530 12.29 -25.31 6.91
N GLY A 531 12.23 -26.42 7.64
CA GLY A 531 13.09 -27.58 7.37
C GLY A 531 14.56 -27.30 7.64
N GLY A 532 15.42 -27.79 6.74
CA GLY A 532 16.87 -27.72 6.86
C GLY A 532 17.47 -28.88 7.64
N SER A 533 18.79 -28.83 7.81
CA SER A 533 19.56 -29.84 8.52
C SER A 533 19.94 -29.36 9.92
N VAL A 534 19.81 -30.24 10.92
CA VAL A 534 20.44 -30.04 12.25
C VAL A 534 21.96 -30.26 12.17
N SER A 535 22.68 -29.87 13.21
CA SER A 535 24.07 -30.34 13.44
C SER A 535 24.15 -31.86 13.30
N GLY A 536 25.04 -32.35 12.43
CA GLY A 536 25.13 -33.77 12.05
C GLY A 536 24.33 -34.13 10.78
N GLY A 537 23.79 -33.14 10.07
CA GLY A 537 23.31 -33.29 8.69
C GLY A 537 22.02 -34.08 8.53
N THR A 538 21.20 -34.16 9.57
CA THR A 538 19.89 -34.82 9.49
C THR A 538 18.79 -33.81 9.14
N PRO A 539 18.02 -34.03 8.05
CA PRO A 539 16.87 -33.19 7.71
C PRO A 539 15.82 -33.12 8.82
N THR A 540 15.13 -31.99 8.95
CA THR A 540 14.09 -31.78 9.97
C THR A 540 12.75 -31.38 9.37
N ALA A 541 11.67 -31.63 10.13
CA ALA A 541 10.33 -31.12 9.85
C ALA A 541 10.01 -29.84 10.64
N THR A 542 10.94 -29.40 11.50
CA THR A 542 10.73 -28.25 12.37
C THR A 542 10.57 -26.96 11.58
N ILE A 543 9.70 -26.08 12.08
CA ILE A 543 9.49 -24.74 11.55
C ILE A 543 9.66 -23.75 12.69
N TYR A 544 10.49 -22.74 12.47
CA TYR A 544 10.60 -21.58 13.35
C TYR A 544 9.93 -20.38 12.72
N ARG A 545 9.28 -19.55 13.53
CA ARG A 545 8.83 -18.22 13.11
C ARG A 545 9.48 -17.14 13.94
N GLY A 546 9.83 -16.04 13.29
CA GLY A 546 10.24 -14.77 13.89
C GLY A 546 9.27 -13.66 13.47
N ALA A 547 9.13 -12.65 14.31
CA ALA A 547 8.30 -11.48 14.04
C ALA A 547 9.18 -10.29 13.68
N VAL A 548 8.91 -9.64 12.55
CA VAL A 548 9.57 -8.38 12.18
C VAL A 548 8.82 -7.23 12.82
N GLY A 549 9.53 -6.33 13.50
CA GLY A 549 8.95 -5.18 14.20
C GLY A 549 8.44 -5.45 15.62
N GLY A 550 8.46 -6.71 16.09
CA GLY A 550 8.12 -7.09 17.46
C GLY A 550 9.24 -6.77 18.46
N ASP A 551 9.82 -7.77 19.13
CA ASP A 551 10.90 -7.55 20.11
C ASP A 551 12.18 -6.96 19.49
N GLU A 552 12.40 -7.15 18.19
CA GLU A 552 13.45 -6.44 17.45
C GLU A 552 13.31 -4.91 17.61
N ALA A 553 12.08 -4.41 17.75
CA ALA A 553 11.81 -2.99 17.95
C ALA A 553 12.12 -2.48 19.38
N LEU A 554 12.34 -3.40 20.33
CA LEU A 554 12.70 -3.09 21.72
C LEU A 554 14.20 -2.90 21.93
N ASN A 555 15.05 -3.16 20.92
CA ASN A 555 16.48 -2.86 21.05
C ASN A 555 16.65 -1.36 21.36
N THR A 556 17.70 -0.97 22.06
CA THR A 556 17.98 0.45 22.34
C THR A 556 18.70 1.11 21.17
N ASN A 557 19.64 0.42 20.52
CA ASN A 557 20.42 1.00 19.41
C ASN A 557 19.55 1.18 18.15
N ARG A 558 19.75 2.28 17.44
CA ARG A 558 19.01 2.67 16.22
C ARG A 558 19.99 2.87 15.06
N THR A 559 19.49 2.85 13.83
CA THR A 559 20.27 3.27 12.66
C THR A 559 20.60 4.77 12.73
N PRO A 560 21.76 5.25 12.25
CA PRO A 560 22.24 6.61 12.46
C PRO A 560 21.42 7.71 11.75
N ASP A 561 20.88 7.44 10.57
CA ASP A 561 20.09 8.39 9.78
C ASP A 561 18.99 7.68 8.97
N GLY A 562 17.99 8.41 8.48
CA GLY A 562 17.01 7.81 7.55
C GLY A 562 15.87 8.71 7.12
N TRP A 563 15.43 8.51 5.88
CA TRP A 563 14.24 9.16 5.32
C TRP A 563 12.98 8.32 5.48
N TYR A 564 11.85 9.04 5.59
CA TYR A 564 10.51 8.54 5.80
C TYR A 564 9.62 9.23 4.79
N TYR A 565 8.89 8.47 3.98
CA TYR A 565 8.03 9.03 2.96
C TYR A 565 6.58 8.71 3.31
N SER A 566 5.72 9.72 3.31
CA SER A 566 4.28 9.51 3.44
C SER A 566 3.69 8.94 2.15
N ASN A 567 2.47 8.41 2.23
CA ASN A 567 1.64 8.21 1.05
C ASN A 567 1.31 9.57 0.39
N VAL A 568 0.75 9.51 -0.82
CA VAL A 568 0.27 10.70 -1.52
C VAL A 568 -1.14 11.02 -1.02
N PHE A 569 -1.31 12.18 -0.40
CA PHE A 569 -2.58 12.66 0.12
C PHE A 569 -3.30 13.54 -0.88
N GLN A 570 -4.61 13.39 -0.94
CA GLN A 570 -5.47 14.38 -1.58
C GLN A 570 -5.65 15.59 -0.66
N SER A 571 -5.01 16.70 -1.02
CA SER A 571 -5.00 17.98 -0.30
C SER A 571 -5.98 19.02 -0.87
N GLY A 572 -6.50 18.82 -2.09
CA GLY A 572 -7.41 19.76 -2.74
C GLY A 572 -8.46 19.11 -3.67
N TYR A 573 -9.61 19.76 -3.82
CA TYR A 573 -10.69 19.36 -4.71
C TYR A 573 -10.94 20.44 -5.77
N ASN A 574 -10.87 20.07 -7.04
CA ASN A 574 -11.63 20.73 -8.11
C ASN A 574 -12.71 19.75 -8.55
N ASN A 575 -13.87 20.26 -8.95
CA ASN A 575 -14.88 19.41 -9.57
C ASN A 575 -14.27 18.74 -10.80
N LEU A 576 -14.45 17.41 -10.87
CA LEU A 576 -14.31 16.64 -12.11
C LEU A 576 -15.12 17.33 -13.20
N GLY A 577 -14.45 17.88 -14.21
CA GLY A 577 -15.05 18.22 -15.51
C GLY A 577 -15.25 19.70 -15.87
N ASP A 578 -14.91 20.67 -15.02
CA ASP A 578 -15.05 22.09 -15.38
C ASP A 578 -13.68 22.75 -15.65
N GLU A 579 -13.43 23.17 -16.90
CA GLU A 579 -12.29 24.00 -17.35
C GLU A 579 -12.29 25.44 -16.76
N VAL A 580 -12.82 25.64 -15.56
CA VAL A 580 -13.05 26.98 -15.03
C VAL A 580 -11.92 27.39 -14.10
N SER A 581 -10.88 27.99 -14.72
CA SER A 581 -9.89 28.92 -14.15
C SER A 581 -9.19 28.54 -12.83
N ALA A 582 -7.86 28.57 -12.83
CA ALA A 582 -6.99 28.37 -11.66
C ALA A 582 -7.32 29.21 -10.40
N ASP A 583 -8.19 30.21 -10.52
CA ASP A 583 -8.65 31.07 -9.41
C ASP A 583 -9.82 30.47 -8.59
N LYS A 584 -10.33 29.28 -8.92
CA LYS A 584 -11.49 28.65 -8.24
C LYS A 584 -11.18 27.38 -7.47
N THR A 585 -9.98 27.26 -6.90
CA THR A 585 -9.64 26.18 -5.95
C THR A 585 -10.60 26.23 -4.74
N LYS A 586 -11.49 25.23 -4.61
CA LYS A 586 -12.51 25.20 -3.55
C LYS A 586 -12.00 24.64 -2.21
N ALA A 587 -10.82 24.03 -2.19
CA ALA A 587 -10.06 23.73 -0.98
C ALA A 587 -8.56 24.04 -1.20
N ARG A 588 -7.89 24.69 -0.23
CA ARG A 588 -6.46 25.04 -0.28
C ARG A 588 -5.71 24.63 0.99
N LEU A 589 -4.44 24.28 0.84
CA LEU A 589 -3.55 23.96 1.96
C LEU A 589 -3.04 25.27 2.60
N LEU A 590 -3.21 25.42 3.92
CA LEU A 590 -2.83 26.63 4.65
C LEU A 590 -1.54 26.47 5.44
N ALA A 591 -1.46 25.38 6.21
CA ALA A 591 -0.35 25.11 7.09
C ALA A 591 -0.11 23.62 7.22
N ILE A 592 1.13 23.27 7.53
CA ILE A 592 1.52 21.91 7.94
C ILE A 592 1.96 22.00 9.40
N HIS A 593 1.49 21.04 10.18
CA HIS A 593 1.77 20.93 11.59
C HIS A 593 2.37 19.57 11.90
N TRP A 594 3.34 19.56 12.81
CA TRP A 594 3.90 18.30 13.30
C TRP A 594 4.34 18.39 14.75
N ALA A 595 4.12 17.31 15.48
CA ALA A 595 4.60 17.13 16.84
C ALA A 595 5.83 16.22 16.82
N ALA A 596 6.88 16.62 17.54
CA ALA A 596 8.13 15.90 17.61
C ALA A 596 8.62 15.80 19.06
N GLU A 597 9.24 14.67 19.40
CA GLU A 597 10.04 14.50 20.61
C GLU A 597 11.51 14.43 20.19
N ILE A 598 12.30 15.41 20.62
CA ILE A 598 13.72 15.49 20.27
C ILE A 598 14.51 15.78 21.54
N ASP A 599 15.26 14.78 21.98
CA ASP A 599 16.25 14.93 23.04
C ASP A 599 17.63 15.16 22.41
N ARG A 600 18.32 16.23 22.83
CA ARG A 600 19.66 16.63 22.33
C ARG A 600 20.68 16.59 23.47
N PRO A 601 20.96 15.42 24.06
CA PRO A 601 21.97 15.29 25.10
C PRO A 601 23.36 15.57 24.53
N ALA A 602 24.36 15.78 25.40
CA ALA A 602 25.75 16.00 24.98
C ALA A 602 26.32 14.88 24.09
N THR A 603 25.74 13.67 24.16
CA THR A 603 26.10 12.49 23.37
C THR A 603 25.35 12.37 22.04
N ASN A 604 24.35 13.21 21.78
CA ASN A 604 23.59 13.27 20.52
C ASN A 604 23.10 14.71 20.25
N LEU A 605 24.04 15.66 20.15
CA LEU A 605 23.73 17.10 20.06
C LEU A 605 23.01 17.50 18.77
N ASN A 606 23.27 16.81 17.66
CA ASN A 606 22.68 17.13 16.36
C ASN A 606 21.46 16.24 16.04
N ALA A 607 20.84 15.62 17.06
CA ALA A 607 19.60 14.88 16.86
C ALA A 607 18.52 15.83 16.31
N ASP A 608 17.91 15.50 15.17
CA ASP A 608 16.94 16.38 14.54
C ASP A 608 15.92 15.65 13.66
N ILE A 609 14.85 16.38 13.32
CA ILE A 609 13.82 15.96 12.37
C ILE A 609 13.70 17.04 11.29
N GLU A 610 14.07 16.71 10.06
CA GLU A 610 13.83 17.56 8.90
C GLU A 610 12.50 17.19 8.26
N ILE A 611 11.59 18.15 8.06
CA ILE A 611 10.35 17.93 7.30
C ILE A 611 10.44 18.63 5.96
N GLN A 612 10.20 17.87 4.90
CA GLN A 612 10.04 18.37 3.55
C GLN A 612 8.70 17.95 2.98
N PHE A 613 8.17 18.74 2.06
CA PHE A 613 6.92 18.39 1.39
C PHE A 613 6.93 18.83 -0.06
N ARG A 614 6.06 18.24 -0.86
CA ARG A 614 5.85 18.61 -2.26
C ARG A 614 4.37 18.57 -2.57
N THR A 615 3.95 19.44 -3.49
CA THR A 615 2.56 19.53 -3.91
C THR A 615 2.45 19.57 -5.42
N LYS A 616 1.38 18.98 -5.95
CA LYS A 616 1.16 18.90 -7.39
C LYS A 616 -0.32 18.94 -7.72
N SER A 617 -0.64 19.56 -8.84
CA SER A 617 -2.00 19.62 -9.37
C SER A 617 -2.12 18.59 -10.49
N THR A 618 -2.98 17.59 -10.30
CA THR A 618 -3.28 16.60 -11.34
C THR A 618 -4.46 17.07 -12.18
N LEU A 619 -4.49 16.69 -13.46
CA LEU A 619 -5.59 17.05 -14.37
C LEU A 619 -6.93 16.45 -13.92
N THR A 620 -6.91 15.30 -13.24
CA THR A 620 -8.09 14.60 -12.73
C THR A 620 -8.49 15.04 -11.33
N GLY A 621 -7.63 15.75 -10.61
CA GLY A 621 -7.79 16.07 -9.19
C GLY A 621 -7.66 14.87 -8.24
N LEU A 622 -7.36 13.67 -8.77
CA LEU A 622 -7.09 12.46 -8.01
C LEU A 622 -5.59 12.30 -7.76
N CYS A 623 -5.26 11.65 -6.66
CA CYS A 623 -3.90 11.41 -6.21
C CYS A 623 -3.61 9.90 -6.18
N ALA A 624 -2.69 9.47 -7.02
CA ALA A 624 -2.11 8.12 -6.99
C ALA A 624 -0.71 8.16 -6.35
N ASP A 625 -0.20 7.01 -5.91
CA ASP A 625 1.13 6.94 -5.26
C ASP A 625 2.27 7.41 -6.17
N ASP A 626 2.09 7.33 -7.49
CA ASP A 626 3.05 7.77 -8.52
C ASP A 626 2.81 9.21 -9.02
N THR A 627 1.94 9.99 -8.37
CA THR A 627 1.61 11.38 -8.77
C THR A 627 2.85 12.25 -8.96
N PHE A 628 3.86 12.06 -8.11
CA PHE A 628 5.04 12.90 -8.06
C PHE A 628 6.28 12.24 -8.69
N SER A 629 6.97 13.00 -9.51
CA SER A 629 8.23 12.64 -10.16
C SER A 629 9.47 13.06 -9.37
N ASN A 630 10.66 12.60 -9.77
CA ASN A 630 11.94 13.01 -9.16
C ASN A 630 12.28 14.48 -9.39
N ASN A 631 11.73 15.05 -10.45
CA ASN A 631 11.95 16.45 -10.80
C ASN A 631 10.98 17.38 -10.05
N ASP A 632 9.94 16.82 -9.41
CA ASP A 632 9.06 17.60 -8.54
C ASP A 632 9.83 17.97 -7.27
N ALA A 633 10.16 19.25 -7.15
CA ALA A 633 11.02 19.76 -6.09
C ALA A 633 10.39 19.57 -4.71
N TRP A 634 11.21 19.10 -3.78
CA TRP A 634 10.87 19.12 -2.36
C TRP A 634 11.05 20.53 -1.82
N ILE A 635 10.03 21.03 -1.15
CA ILE A 635 10.03 22.28 -0.43
C ILE A 635 10.53 21.99 0.99
N GLY A 636 11.52 22.76 1.44
CA GLY A 636 12.03 22.74 2.82
C GLY A 636 13.51 22.42 2.98
N GLY A 637 14.13 21.79 1.98
CA GLY A 637 15.58 21.60 1.94
C GLY A 637 16.24 22.83 1.34
N ALA A 638 16.82 23.69 2.17
CA ALA A 638 17.69 24.75 1.66
C ALA A 638 19.01 24.13 1.17
N ASP A 639 19.21 24.11 -0.15
CA ASP A 639 20.49 24.27 -0.84
C ASP A 639 21.73 23.49 -0.35
N GLY A 640 21.56 22.23 0.06
CA GLY A 640 22.63 21.22 0.02
C GLY A 640 23.90 21.47 0.87
N VAL A 641 23.95 22.51 1.71
CA VAL A 641 25.07 22.79 2.63
C VAL A 641 24.50 23.48 3.89
N ASP A 642 24.69 22.85 5.06
CA ASP A 642 24.44 23.38 6.41
C ASP A 642 22.97 23.58 6.85
N GLY A 643 22.14 22.54 6.66
CA GLY A 643 20.75 22.48 7.15
C GLY A 643 20.54 21.63 8.41
N ASP A 644 21.57 21.01 8.98
CA ASP A 644 21.44 20.29 10.25
C ASP A 644 21.39 21.29 11.41
N GLY A 645 20.33 21.24 12.22
CA GLY A 645 20.35 22.00 13.47
C GLY A 645 20.19 23.53 13.37
N ASN A 646 19.88 24.12 12.20
CA ASN A 646 19.67 25.59 12.10
C ASN A 646 18.30 25.98 12.71
N PRO A 647 18.26 26.58 13.92
CA PRO A 647 17.00 26.88 14.60
C PRO A 647 16.19 28.02 13.96
N SER A 648 16.79 28.64 12.93
CA SER A 648 16.26 29.78 12.19
C SER A 648 15.40 29.38 10.99
N ASN A 649 15.44 28.10 10.55
CA ASN A 649 14.55 27.59 9.50
C ASN A 649 13.13 27.43 10.08
N SER A 650 12.11 27.87 9.35
CA SER A 650 10.71 27.69 9.77
C SER A 650 10.32 26.22 9.84
N LEU A 651 10.97 25.35 9.05
CA LEU A 651 10.77 23.90 9.05
C LEU A 651 11.69 23.15 10.04
N TYR A 652 12.44 23.88 10.88
CA TYR A 652 13.23 23.29 11.95
C TYR A 652 12.32 22.68 13.03
N SER A 653 12.51 21.39 13.31
CA SER A 653 11.70 20.70 14.33
C SER A 653 12.12 21.07 15.74
N ARG A 654 11.17 21.61 16.50
CA ARG A 654 11.28 21.86 17.93
C ARG A 654 10.62 20.72 18.71
N PRO A 655 11.18 20.35 19.87
CA PRO A 655 10.51 19.41 20.76
C PRO A 655 9.19 20.02 21.25
N ALA A 656 8.17 19.18 21.40
CA ALA A 656 6.90 19.55 21.99
C ALA A 656 7.07 20.19 23.38
N ALA A 657 6.45 21.35 23.61
CA ALA A 657 6.42 22.05 24.90
C ALA A 657 4.96 22.32 25.34
N ASN A 658 4.76 22.55 26.65
CA ASN A 658 3.42 22.77 27.23
C ASN A 658 2.64 23.94 26.61
N ASP A 659 3.33 24.92 26.03
CA ASP A 659 2.79 26.14 25.42
C ASP A 659 2.86 26.14 23.88
N ALA A 660 3.53 25.16 23.26
CA ALA A 660 3.66 25.01 21.81
C ALA A 660 3.88 23.53 21.45
N LEU A 661 2.78 22.78 21.39
CA LEU A 661 2.82 21.34 21.14
C LEU A 661 3.25 20.98 19.71
N TYR A 662 2.76 21.75 18.74
CA TYR A 662 3.04 21.52 17.33
C TYR A 662 4.01 22.57 16.81
N ASN A 663 4.98 22.11 16.04
CA ASN A 663 5.62 22.96 15.05
C ASN A 663 4.55 23.32 14.01
N ASN A 664 4.50 24.60 13.64
CA ASN A 664 3.51 25.14 12.72
C ASN A 664 4.22 25.97 11.66
N VAL A 665 4.02 25.59 10.40
CA VAL A 665 4.48 26.38 9.26
C VAL A 665 3.30 26.72 8.38
N LYS A 666 2.97 28.02 8.37
CA LYS A 666 2.06 28.55 7.36
C LYS A 666 2.78 28.56 6.03
N LEU A 667 2.16 27.98 5.03
CA LEU A 667 2.75 27.82 3.71
C LEU A 667 2.94 29.16 2.99
N ALA A 668 2.16 30.18 3.37
CA ALA A 668 2.35 31.56 2.93
C ALA A 668 3.68 32.16 3.38
N ASP A 669 4.27 31.67 4.48
CA ASP A 669 5.49 32.23 5.06
C ASP A 669 6.77 31.63 4.42
N LEU A 670 6.62 30.61 3.57
CA LEU A 670 7.74 29.91 2.91
C LEU A 670 8.28 30.61 1.65
N ASN A 671 7.83 31.84 1.35
CA ASN A 671 8.28 32.65 0.19
C ASN A 671 8.30 31.87 -1.14
N LEU A 672 7.32 31.01 -1.37
CA LEU A 672 7.20 30.15 -2.57
C LEU A 672 6.68 30.89 -3.82
N GLY A 673 6.71 32.23 -3.81
CA GLY A 673 6.04 33.10 -4.79
C GLY A 673 4.53 33.27 -4.53
N ASP A 674 3.88 34.20 -5.24
CA ASP A 674 2.43 34.50 -5.14
C ASP A 674 1.52 33.31 -5.52
N SER A 675 2.09 32.19 -5.95
CA SER A 675 1.41 30.91 -6.07
C SER A 675 1.12 30.34 -4.68
N LYS A 676 -0.03 30.73 -4.12
CA LYS A 676 -0.76 29.93 -3.13
C LYS A 676 -0.63 28.45 -3.54
N ILE A 677 -0.22 27.58 -2.62
CA ILE A 677 -0.06 26.15 -2.90
C ILE A 677 -1.43 25.56 -3.27
N THR A 678 -1.71 25.54 -4.57
CA THR A 678 -2.96 25.09 -5.19
C THR A 678 -2.79 23.66 -5.70
N GLY A 679 -2.19 22.81 -4.88
CA GLY A 679 -1.95 21.40 -5.18
C GLY A 679 -3.14 20.53 -4.79
N HIS A 680 -3.55 19.66 -5.71
CA HIS A 680 -4.53 18.60 -5.44
C HIS A 680 -3.95 17.49 -4.58
N CYS A 681 -2.65 17.25 -4.75
CA CYS A 681 -1.92 16.19 -4.10
C CYS A 681 -0.78 16.76 -3.27
N LEU A 682 -0.58 16.21 -2.09
CA LEU A 682 0.48 16.51 -1.15
C LEU A 682 1.21 15.20 -0.84
N GLN A 683 2.53 15.27 -0.78
CA GLN A 683 3.32 14.24 -0.13
C GLN A 683 4.34 14.93 0.76
N TYR A 684 4.57 14.40 1.95
CA TYR A 684 5.64 14.85 2.81
C TYR A 684 6.65 13.72 3.02
N ARG A 685 7.87 14.13 3.36
CA ARG A 685 8.90 13.23 3.83
C ARG A 685 9.60 13.83 5.03
N VAL A 686 10.17 12.96 5.83
CA VAL A 686 10.83 13.32 7.07
C VAL A 686 12.21 12.69 7.07
N HIS A 687 13.23 13.42 7.51
CA HIS A 687 14.58 12.91 7.75
C HIS A 687 14.80 12.85 9.25
N LEU A 688 15.06 11.67 9.81
CA LEU A 688 15.49 11.55 11.21
C LEU A 688 17.01 11.44 11.22
N VAL A 689 17.65 12.33 11.97
CA VAL A 689 19.11 12.42 12.08
C VAL A 689 19.52 12.11 13.51
N GLN A 690 20.50 11.22 13.70
CA GLN A 690 21.30 11.10 14.91
C GLN A 690 22.71 11.59 14.60
N GLY A 691 23.17 12.60 15.31
CA GLY A 691 24.49 13.20 15.05
C GLY A 691 25.46 13.10 16.23
N GLY A 692 25.35 12.05 17.04
CA GLY A 692 26.32 11.75 18.08
C GLY A 692 26.56 10.26 18.27
N SER A 693 27.46 9.92 19.20
CA SER A 693 27.95 8.54 19.42
C SER A 693 26.96 7.62 20.15
N ASP A 694 25.82 8.15 20.59
CA ASP A 694 24.79 7.40 21.30
C ASP A 694 23.56 7.18 20.42
N SER A 695 23.52 6.02 19.77
CA SER A 695 22.42 5.59 18.91
C SER A 695 21.17 5.14 19.67
N SER A 696 21.19 5.18 21.02
CA SER A 696 20.05 4.76 21.85
C SER A 696 18.95 5.80 22.00
N ILE A 697 19.27 7.06 21.74
CA ILE A 697 18.35 8.19 21.83
C ILE A 697 18.08 8.69 20.41
N THR A 698 16.86 8.46 19.90
CA THR A 698 16.44 8.89 18.55
C THR A 698 15.38 9.97 18.64
N PRO A 699 15.40 10.98 17.75
CA PRO A 699 14.23 11.81 17.50
C PRO A 699 13.02 10.96 17.15
N LYS A 700 11.83 11.38 17.59
CA LYS A 700 10.55 10.72 17.31
C LYS A 700 9.58 11.72 16.69
N LEU A 701 9.00 11.35 15.55
CA LEU A 701 7.87 12.08 14.98
C LEU A 701 6.60 11.49 15.56
N LEU A 702 5.83 12.34 16.26
CA LEU A 702 4.63 11.91 16.97
C LEU A 702 3.39 11.98 16.07
N SER A 703 3.17 13.12 15.42
CA SER A 703 2.00 13.33 14.57
C SER A 703 2.27 14.37 13.49
N VAL A 704 1.58 14.25 12.35
CA VAL A 704 1.54 15.26 11.28
C VAL A 704 0.10 15.50 10.90
N TYR A 705 -0.30 16.76 10.80
CA TYR A 705 -1.60 17.13 10.24
C TYR A 705 -1.49 18.37 9.38
N ILE A 706 -2.52 18.61 8.59
CA ILE A 706 -2.58 19.79 7.72
C ILE A 706 -3.82 20.61 8.02
N GLU A 707 -3.66 21.92 7.93
CA GLU A 707 -4.78 22.85 7.90
C GLU A 707 -5.19 23.11 6.46
N ARG A 708 -6.48 22.94 6.20
CA ARG A 708 -7.09 23.23 4.91
C ARG A 708 -8.10 24.35 5.09
N GLU A 709 -8.22 25.18 4.06
CA GLU A 709 -9.33 26.11 3.91
C GLU A 709 -10.26 25.61 2.83
N ILE A 710 -11.55 25.54 3.16
CA ILE A 710 -12.61 25.31 2.19
C ILE A 710 -13.20 26.68 1.83
N ALA A 711 -13.14 27.04 0.55
CA ALA A 711 -13.46 28.39 0.10
C ALA A 711 -14.96 28.73 0.20
N THR A 712 -15.84 27.75 0.37
CA THR A 712 -17.31 27.87 0.24
C THR A 712 -18.08 26.76 0.97
N THR A 713 -19.34 26.99 1.32
CA THR A 713 -20.27 25.99 1.90
C THR A 713 -21.39 25.58 0.92
N PRO A 714 -22.09 24.45 1.15
CA PRO A 714 -23.42 24.23 0.60
C PRO A 714 -24.40 25.30 1.07
N ASP A 715 -25.47 25.54 0.30
CA ASP A 715 -26.57 26.45 0.68
C ASP A 715 -27.89 25.80 0.26
N ILE A 716 -28.44 25.02 1.19
CA ILE A 716 -29.64 24.22 1.09
C ILE A 716 -30.83 25.10 1.45
N SER A 717 -31.51 25.62 0.42
CA SER A 717 -32.63 26.53 0.62
C SER A 717 -33.92 26.00 0.01
N ILE A 718 -35.03 26.65 0.37
CA ILE A 718 -36.32 26.49 -0.29
C ILE A 718 -36.38 27.53 -1.42
N PRO A 719 -36.36 27.13 -2.71
CA PRO A 719 -36.40 28.09 -3.80
C PRO A 719 -37.71 28.89 -3.78
N ALA A 720 -37.72 30.06 -4.43
CA ALA A 720 -38.92 30.89 -4.54
C ALA A 720 -40.09 30.09 -5.16
N GLY A 721 -41.22 30.01 -4.45
CA GLY A 721 -42.38 29.19 -4.86
C GLY A 721 -42.19 27.68 -4.65
N GLY A 722 -41.06 27.24 -4.08
CA GLY A 722 -40.73 25.86 -3.74
C GLY A 722 -41.55 25.29 -2.59
N PHE A 723 -42.18 26.15 -1.77
CA PHE A 723 -43.16 25.76 -0.77
C PHE A 723 -44.48 26.49 -1.00
N ALA A 724 -45.50 25.77 -1.46
CA ALA A 724 -46.80 26.35 -1.80
C ALA A 724 -47.92 25.31 -1.72
N VAL A 725 -49.12 25.71 -1.30
CA VAL A 725 -50.32 24.85 -1.29
C VAL A 725 -51.26 25.31 -2.40
N THR A 726 -51.73 24.36 -3.21
CA THR A 726 -52.80 24.59 -4.18
C THR A 726 -54.06 23.90 -3.68
N THR A 727 -55.14 24.66 -3.56
CA THR A 727 -56.47 24.13 -3.26
C THR A 727 -57.35 24.15 -4.51
N THR A 728 -58.27 23.20 -4.58
CA THR A 728 -59.36 23.15 -5.56
C THR A 728 -60.43 24.19 -5.20
N SER A 729 -61.35 24.45 -6.14
CA SER A 729 -62.52 25.30 -5.91
C SER A 729 -63.46 24.80 -4.79
N ALA A 730 -63.31 23.55 -4.37
CA ALA A 730 -64.04 22.94 -3.25
C ALA A 730 -63.22 22.93 -1.93
N ASN A 731 -62.19 23.77 -1.82
CA ASN A 731 -61.31 23.85 -0.65
C ASN A 731 -60.65 22.50 -0.26
N ARG A 732 -60.43 21.60 -1.23
CA ARG A 732 -59.57 20.41 -1.05
C ARG A 732 -58.17 20.70 -1.56
N ILE A 733 -57.14 20.18 -0.88
CA ILE A 733 -55.77 20.29 -1.38
C ILE A 733 -55.63 19.44 -2.64
N SER A 734 -55.19 20.06 -3.75
CA SER A 734 -54.81 19.35 -4.98
C SER A 734 -53.32 19.08 -5.05
N ASN A 735 -52.49 19.94 -4.47
CA ASN A 735 -51.04 19.79 -4.46
C ASN A 735 -50.40 20.58 -3.30
N VAL A 736 -49.34 20.04 -2.71
CA VAL A 736 -48.40 20.79 -1.89
C VAL A 736 -47.05 20.73 -2.57
N ASN A 737 -46.61 21.85 -3.16
CA ASN A 737 -45.26 21.95 -3.67
C ASN A 737 -44.30 22.01 -2.48
N MET A 738 -43.32 21.10 -2.47
CA MET A 738 -42.26 21.03 -1.46
C MET A 738 -40.97 20.71 -2.19
N THR A 739 -40.20 21.73 -2.53
CA THR A 739 -38.93 21.60 -3.23
C THR A 739 -37.82 22.18 -2.37
N VAL A 740 -36.69 21.50 -2.32
CA VAL A 740 -35.44 22.00 -1.73
C VAL A 740 -34.39 22.08 -2.82
N GLN A 741 -33.46 23.02 -2.71
CA GLN A 741 -32.40 23.24 -3.69
C GLN A 741 -31.09 23.57 -3.00
N ASN A 742 -29.98 23.03 -3.51
CA ASN A 742 -28.64 23.44 -3.09
C ASN A 742 -28.12 24.52 -4.04
N LEU A 743 -28.37 25.79 -3.73
CA LEU A 743 -27.95 26.93 -4.55
C LEU A 743 -27.89 28.23 -3.73
N ASN A 744 -26.69 28.81 -3.66
CA ASN A 744 -26.51 30.15 -3.14
C ASN A 744 -26.95 31.18 -4.20
N LEU A 745 -28.11 31.79 -4.00
CA LEU A 745 -28.71 32.73 -4.95
C LEU A 745 -27.91 34.03 -5.08
N LEU A 746 -27.13 34.41 -4.06
CA LEU A 746 -26.26 35.58 -4.10
C LEU A 746 -24.97 35.31 -4.88
N ASN A 747 -24.52 34.04 -4.91
CA ASN A 747 -23.33 33.64 -5.65
C ASN A 747 -23.38 32.18 -6.17
N PRO A 748 -24.14 31.91 -7.26
CA PRO A 748 -24.33 30.55 -7.79
C PRO A 748 -23.04 29.81 -8.17
N ALA A 749 -22.01 30.56 -8.58
CA ALA A 749 -20.73 29.99 -8.99
C ALA A 749 -19.93 29.40 -7.81
N ASN A 750 -20.31 29.75 -6.59
CA ASN A 750 -19.59 29.43 -5.36
C ASN A 750 -20.30 28.38 -4.51
N THR A 751 -21.40 27.78 -4.95
CA THR A 751 -22.04 26.69 -4.19
C THR A 751 -21.25 25.37 -4.33
N LEU A 752 -21.12 24.61 -3.24
CA LEU A 752 -20.61 23.23 -3.23
C LEU A 752 -21.75 22.22 -3.17
N SER A 753 -21.55 21.03 -3.76
CA SER A 753 -22.44 19.90 -3.45
C SER A 753 -22.24 19.48 -2.00
N VAL A 754 -23.30 18.96 -1.36
CA VAL A 754 -23.25 18.48 0.02
C VAL A 754 -22.24 17.35 0.17
N GLU A 755 -22.20 16.42 -0.79
CA GLU A 755 -21.22 15.32 -0.83
C GLU A 755 -19.76 15.79 -0.91
N ASN A 756 -19.46 16.77 -1.77
CA ASN A 756 -18.10 17.28 -1.89
C ASN A 756 -17.68 18.06 -0.64
N TRP A 757 -18.61 18.77 0.00
CA TRP A 757 -18.33 19.46 1.27
C TRP A 757 -18.07 18.47 2.41
N LEU A 758 -18.91 17.44 2.57
CA LEU A 758 -18.71 16.38 3.58
C LEU A 758 -17.37 15.64 3.39
N THR A 759 -17.01 15.35 2.13
CA THR A 759 -15.73 14.72 1.79
C THR A 759 -14.55 15.66 2.06
N ALA A 760 -14.73 16.97 1.85
CA ALA A 760 -13.70 17.96 2.11
C ALA A 760 -13.51 18.29 3.60
N SER A 761 -14.56 18.17 4.41
CA SER A 761 -14.55 18.49 5.84
C SER A 761 -14.06 17.36 6.74
N ASN A 762 -13.76 16.17 6.18
CA ASN A 762 -13.39 14.95 6.91
C ASN A 762 -14.38 14.59 8.04
N LEU A 763 -15.61 15.09 7.98
CA LEU A 763 -16.66 14.66 8.87
C LEU A 763 -17.08 13.25 8.45
N PRO A 764 -17.35 12.33 9.40
CA PRO A 764 -17.83 11.00 9.06
C PRO A 764 -19.03 11.15 8.12
N ALA A 765 -18.91 10.56 6.93
CA ALA A 765 -19.89 10.72 5.86
C ALA A 765 -21.27 10.29 6.35
N ARG A 766 -22.07 11.24 6.81
CA ARG A 766 -23.49 11.05 7.00
C ARG A 766 -24.07 11.05 5.59
N GLY A 767 -24.48 9.88 5.13
CA GLY A 767 -25.00 9.72 3.77
C GLY A 767 -26.26 10.55 3.48
N SER A 768 -26.87 11.15 4.50
CA SER A 768 -28.10 11.92 4.42
C SER A 768 -28.24 13.00 5.50
N PHE A 769 -29.13 13.97 5.26
CA PHE A 769 -29.66 14.94 6.22
C PHE A 769 -31.19 14.94 6.16
N PHE A 770 -31.86 15.64 7.10
CA PHE A 770 -33.31 15.55 7.26
C PHE A 770 -34.05 16.86 7.05
N VAL A 771 -35.22 16.78 6.42
CA VAL A 771 -36.17 17.88 6.29
C VAL A 771 -37.43 17.57 7.08
N ASN A 772 -37.86 18.47 7.96
CA ASN A 772 -39.02 18.27 8.83
C ASN A 772 -40.24 19.04 8.29
N LEU A 773 -41.40 18.39 8.26
CA LEU A 773 -42.70 19.00 7.98
C LEU A 773 -43.45 19.25 9.29
N CYS A 774 -43.71 20.52 9.56
CA CYS A 774 -44.40 20.99 10.75
C CYS A 774 -45.84 21.38 10.42
N ILE A 775 -46.79 20.91 11.25
CA ILE A 775 -48.23 21.01 10.99
C ILE A 775 -48.94 21.38 12.29
N ALA A 776 -49.76 22.42 12.23
CA ALA A 776 -50.75 22.74 13.26
C ALA A 776 -52.16 22.71 12.64
N ARG A 777 -53.12 22.10 13.35
CA ARG A 777 -54.51 21.96 12.92
C ARG A 777 -55.47 22.37 14.03
N THR A 778 -56.54 23.07 13.67
CA THR A 778 -57.75 23.21 14.50
C THR A 778 -59.00 22.81 13.71
N ASP A 779 -60.08 22.45 14.40
CA ASP A 779 -61.37 22.17 13.76
C ASP A 779 -61.96 23.45 13.14
N LEU A 780 -62.82 23.33 12.13
CA LEU A 780 -63.46 24.46 11.43
C LEU A 780 -64.28 25.39 12.35
N ALA A 781 -64.65 24.92 13.53
CA ALA A 781 -65.40 25.70 14.53
C ALA A 781 -64.49 26.49 15.49
N ALA A 782 -63.18 26.25 15.45
CA ALA A 782 -62.18 26.90 16.31
C ALA A 782 -61.38 27.94 15.51
N ASP A 783 -60.72 28.84 16.22
CA ASP A 783 -59.82 29.81 15.58
C ASP A 783 -58.69 29.10 14.82
N PRO A 784 -58.18 29.68 13.72
CA PRO A 784 -57.04 29.12 13.00
C PRO A 784 -55.83 28.88 13.91
N PRO A 785 -55.08 27.78 13.73
CA PRO A 785 -53.93 27.50 14.57
C PRO A 785 -52.82 28.52 14.34
N ILE A 786 -51.92 28.67 15.32
CA ILE A 786 -50.66 29.41 15.18
C ILE A 786 -49.52 28.39 15.21
N LEU A 787 -48.74 28.33 14.13
CA LEU A 787 -47.54 27.51 13.99
C LEU A 787 -46.29 28.40 14.07
N THR A 788 -45.40 28.07 15.00
CA THR A 788 -44.05 28.65 15.07
C THR A 788 -43.04 27.57 14.70
N LEU A 789 -42.24 27.82 13.67
CA LEU A 789 -41.21 26.86 13.25
C LEU A 789 -40.01 26.90 14.21
N PRO A 790 -39.50 25.74 14.65
CA PRO A 790 -38.29 25.69 15.46
C PRO A 790 -37.09 26.23 14.67
N SER A 791 -36.14 26.83 15.37
CA SER A 791 -34.83 27.12 14.79
C SER A 791 -34.03 25.82 14.67
N PRO A 792 -33.25 25.63 13.59
CA PRO A 792 -32.20 24.59 13.56
C PRO A 792 -31.24 24.79 14.74
N ASP A 793 -30.86 23.71 15.44
CA ASP A 793 -29.90 23.75 16.55
C ASP A 793 -29.15 22.41 16.61
N LYS A 794 -27.83 22.43 16.80
CA LYS A 794 -27.00 21.23 17.04
C LYS A 794 -27.43 20.43 18.29
N ASN A 795 -28.21 21.05 19.18
CA ASN A 795 -28.85 20.40 20.32
C ASN A 795 -30.24 19.80 20.02
N PHE A 796 -30.63 19.68 18.74
CA PHE A 796 -31.69 18.75 18.33
C PHE A 796 -31.22 17.32 18.64
N THR A 797 -31.32 16.94 19.91
CA THR A 797 -30.61 15.80 20.51
C THR A 797 -31.20 14.44 20.17
N SER A 798 -32.17 14.39 19.27
CA SER A 798 -32.65 13.14 18.67
C SER A 798 -33.49 13.46 17.44
N ILE A 799 -33.36 12.67 16.37
CA ILE A 799 -34.58 12.19 15.73
C ILE A 799 -35.11 11.13 16.69
N PRO A 800 -36.24 11.37 17.36
CA PRO A 800 -37.19 12.44 17.09
C PRO A 800 -37.46 13.39 18.28
N GLY A 801 -36.87 14.58 18.24
CA GLY A 801 -36.84 15.55 19.32
C GLY A 801 -37.63 16.82 19.07
N ASN A 802 -38.81 16.75 18.43
CA ASN A 802 -39.98 17.62 18.66
C ASN A 802 -41.22 17.04 17.94
N THR A 803 -41.64 15.84 18.36
CA THR A 803 -42.65 15.00 17.70
C THR A 803 -44.05 15.63 17.59
N THR A 804 -44.36 16.63 18.42
CA THR A 804 -45.67 17.29 18.45
C THR A 804 -45.84 18.41 17.42
N THR A 805 -44.78 19.17 17.13
CA THR A 805 -44.86 20.33 16.20
C THR A 805 -44.51 19.92 14.77
N CYS A 806 -43.57 18.98 14.63
CA CYS A 806 -43.10 18.48 13.34
C CYS A 806 -43.34 16.97 13.23
N PRO A 807 -44.56 16.55 12.86
CA PRO A 807 -44.97 15.14 12.92
C PRO A 807 -44.31 14.25 11.84
N TYR A 808 -43.68 14.82 10.81
CA TYR A 808 -43.07 14.07 9.72
C TYR A 808 -41.66 14.58 9.40
N TYR A 809 -40.78 13.67 8.99
CA TYR A 809 -39.47 13.99 8.46
C TYR A 809 -39.21 13.25 7.14
N ALA A 810 -38.44 13.86 6.25
CA ALA A 810 -37.96 13.29 5.01
C ALA A 810 -36.44 13.17 5.05
N GLU A 811 -35.93 12.04 4.58
CA GLU A 811 -34.50 11.82 4.40
C GLU A 811 -34.06 12.31 3.02
N ILE A 812 -32.96 13.06 2.97
CA ILE A 812 -32.32 13.55 1.75
C ILE A 812 -30.90 13.02 1.70
N PHE A 813 -30.59 12.25 0.66
CA PHE A 813 -29.21 11.78 0.49
C PHE A 813 -28.30 12.92 0.03
N SER A 814 -27.08 12.96 0.56
CA SER A 814 -26.07 13.96 0.20
C SER A 814 -25.78 13.98 -1.31
N SER A 815 -25.93 12.82 -1.98
CA SER A 815 -25.80 12.65 -3.43
C SER A 815 -26.95 13.26 -4.25
N GLU A 816 -28.13 13.49 -3.64
CA GLU A 816 -29.25 14.19 -4.31
C GLU A 816 -29.02 15.71 -4.39
N MET A 817 -28.12 16.26 -3.57
CA MET A 817 -27.88 17.70 -3.40
C MET A 817 -26.60 18.19 -4.10
N GLY A 818 -26.50 17.89 -5.39
CA GLY A 818 -25.50 18.50 -6.28
C GLY A 818 -25.69 20.01 -6.46
N VAL A 819 -24.66 20.70 -6.98
CA VAL A 819 -24.73 22.15 -7.23
C VAL A 819 -25.91 22.49 -8.14
N GLY A 820 -26.79 23.37 -7.67
CA GLY A 820 -28.00 23.81 -8.38
C GLY A 820 -29.11 22.76 -8.48
N LYS A 821 -28.93 21.55 -7.93
CA LYS A 821 -29.93 20.49 -7.98
C LYS A 821 -31.09 20.78 -7.04
N SER A 822 -32.29 20.45 -7.50
CA SER A 822 -33.52 20.55 -6.71
C SER A 822 -34.10 19.16 -6.46
N VAL A 823 -34.56 18.93 -5.24
CA VAL A 823 -35.25 17.69 -4.83
C VAL A 823 -36.71 18.02 -4.52
N ASN A 824 -37.61 17.29 -5.17
CA ASN A 824 -39.04 17.38 -4.90
C ASN A 824 -39.44 16.42 -3.78
N LEU A 825 -39.82 16.99 -2.64
CA LEU A 825 -40.26 16.27 -1.44
C LEU A 825 -41.72 15.82 -1.51
N ALA A 826 -42.52 16.28 -2.48
CA ALA A 826 -43.88 15.77 -2.67
C ALA A 826 -43.90 14.33 -3.23
N SER A 827 -42.76 13.80 -3.68
CA SER A 827 -42.61 12.39 -4.03
C SER A 827 -42.63 11.52 -2.76
N ASN A 828 -43.55 10.56 -2.70
CA ASN A 828 -43.67 9.63 -1.57
C ASN A 828 -42.56 8.56 -1.53
N THR A 829 -41.80 8.40 -2.63
CA THR A 829 -40.70 7.44 -2.73
C THR A 829 -39.38 8.10 -3.13
N LEU A 830 -38.29 7.50 -2.69
CA LEU A 830 -36.93 7.81 -3.09
C LEU A 830 -36.67 7.28 -4.52
N PRO A 831 -36.10 8.10 -5.43
CA PRO A 831 -35.97 7.75 -6.85
C PRO A 831 -35.03 6.57 -7.14
N PHE A 832 -34.05 6.31 -6.27
CA PHE A 832 -33.03 5.28 -6.51
C PHE A 832 -33.29 3.94 -5.81
N THR A 833 -33.97 3.98 -4.66
CA THR A 833 -34.22 2.78 -3.83
C THR A 833 -35.66 2.30 -3.88
N GLY A 834 -36.60 3.16 -4.30
CA GLY A 834 -38.04 2.90 -4.20
C GLY A 834 -38.57 2.92 -2.76
N SER A 835 -37.72 3.17 -1.77
CA SER A 835 -38.11 3.26 -0.36
C SER A 835 -38.97 4.50 -0.08
N PRO A 836 -39.78 4.51 0.99
CA PRO A 836 -40.55 5.68 1.42
C PRO A 836 -39.63 6.89 1.66
N ARG A 837 -40.04 8.08 1.19
CA ARG A 837 -39.29 9.33 1.43
C ARG A 837 -39.62 9.95 2.78
N TRP A 838 -40.89 9.84 3.19
CA TRP A 838 -41.39 10.42 4.43
C TRP A 838 -41.60 9.37 5.51
N TYR A 839 -41.29 9.74 6.74
CA TYR A 839 -41.49 8.94 7.92
C TYR A 839 -42.16 9.77 9.00
N LYS A 840 -42.93 9.13 9.87
CA LYS A 840 -43.50 9.76 11.06
C LYS A 840 -42.40 9.97 12.10
N ASN A 841 -42.35 11.17 12.65
CA ASN A 841 -41.38 11.51 13.69
C ASN A 841 -41.64 10.70 14.98
N LEU A 842 -42.89 10.35 15.30
CA LEU A 842 -43.23 9.67 16.56
C LEU A 842 -42.65 8.25 16.68
N ASP A 843 -42.72 7.47 15.61
CA ASP A 843 -42.49 6.02 15.63
C ASP A 843 -41.58 5.55 14.48
N GLY A 844 -41.16 6.44 13.58
CA GLY A 844 -40.32 6.10 12.43
C GLY A 844 -41.06 5.32 11.34
N GLU A 845 -42.39 5.22 11.41
CA GLU A 845 -43.17 4.46 10.43
C GLU A 845 -43.22 5.18 9.07
N PRO A 846 -43.06 4.45 7.96
CA PRO A 846 -43.07 5.05 6.63
C PRO A 846 -44.44 5.61 6.26
N VAL A 847 -44.43 6.77 5.59
CA VAL A 847 -45.62 7.45 5.08
C VAL A 847 -45.74 7.16 3.59
N THR A 848 -46.80 6.43 3.22
CA THR A 848 -47.09 6.05 1.83
C THR A 848 -47.65 7.20 1.00
N ASP A 849 -48.34 8.15 1.64
CA ASP A 849 -48.81 9.38 1.03
C ASP A 849 -48.74 10.56 2.01
N ILE A 850 -47.80 11.48 1.78
CA ILE A 850 -47.63 12.66 2.63
C ILE A 850 -48.87 13.56 2.60
N MET A 851 -49.66 13.52 1.53
CA MET A 851 -50.90 14.29 1.41
C MET A 851 -51.98 13.82 2.39
N SER A 852 -51.89 12.57 2.88
CA SER A 852 -52.79 12.05 3.92
C SER A 852 -52.71 12.82 5.24
N ALA A 853 -51.60 13.54 5.49
CA ALA A 853 -51.43 14.42 6.64
C ALA A 853 -52.48 15.54 6.69
N PHE A 854 -53.12 15.86 5.57
CA PHE A 854 -54.11 16.92 5.42
C PHE A 854 -55.52 16.40 5.12
N SER A 855 -55.79 15.13 5.42
CA SER A 855 -57.06 14.46 5.11
C SER A 855 -58.24 14.87 6.01
N GLN A 856 -57.97 15.49 7.16
CA GLN A 856 -59.00 15.90 8.12
C GLN A 856 -59.52 17.31 7.79
N TYR A 857 -60.81 17.56 8.02
CA TYR A 857 -61.37 18.90 7.84
C TYR A 857 -60.88 19.85 8.93
N GLY A 858 -60.56 21.10 8.61
CA GLY A 858 -60.05 22.05 9.60
C GLY A 858 -59.23 23.18 9.01
N HIS A 859 -58.80 24.09 9.87
CA HIS A 859 -57.81 25.11 9.57
C HIS A 859 -56.42 24.55 9.79
N TYR A 860 -55.53 24.73 8.81
CA TYR A 860 -54.16 24.24 8.83
C TYR A 860 -53.17 25.39 8.74
N GLN A 861 -52.09 25.28 9.51
CA GLN A 861 -50.83 25.98 9.24
C GLN A 861 -49.71 24.97 9.07
N ILE A 862 -48.90 25.14 8.03
CA ILE A 862 -47.78 24.24 7.71
C ILE A 862 -46.49 25.00 7.43
N GLY A 863 -45.35 24.35 7.68
CA GLY A 863 -44.04 24.85 7.29
C GLY A 863 -42.98 23.76 7.24
N LEU A 864 -41.86 24.05 6.60
CA LEU A 864 -40.69 23.18 6.49
C LEU A 864 -39.53 23.73 7.31
N VAL A 865 -38.79 22.83 7.94
CA VAL A 865 -37.49 23.11 8.56
C VAL A 865 -36.46 22.21 7.91
N LEU A 866 -35.51 22.82 7.22
CA LEU A 866 -34.40 22.14 6.58
C LEU A 866 -33.30 21.91 7.62
N ASP A 867 -32.64 20.77 7.53
CA ASP A 867 -31.49 20.40 8.36
C ASP A 867 -31.66 20.79 9.84
N ALA A 868 -32.74 20.31 10.45
CA ALA A 868 -33.11 20.74 11.81
C ALA A 868 -32.03 20.42 12.86
N THR A 869 -31.16 19.45 12.58
CA THR A 869 -30.00 19.05 13.38
C THR A 869 -28.75 19.90 13.13
N ALA A 870 -28.77 20.80 12.15
CA ALA A 870 -27.63 21.60 11.70
C ALA A 870 -26.40 20.72 11.39
N ASP A 871 -26.64 19.61 10.68
CA ASP A 871 -25.62 18.64 10.30
C ASP A 871 -24.79 19.12 9.09
N ILE A 872 -25.33 20.01 8.26
CA ILE A 872 -24.66 20.66 7.14
C ILE A 872 -24.34 22.10 7.55
N ALA A 873 -23.06 22.45 7.57
CA ALA A 873 -22.67 23.83 7.86
C ALA A 873 -22.85 24.69 6.60
N GLU A 874 -23.79 25.62 6.66
CA GLU A 874 -24.15 26.51 5.55
C GLU A 874 -23.68 27.96 5.80
N GLY A 875 -23.24 28.26 7.02
CA GLY A 875 -22.88 29.60 7.51
C GLY A 875 -24.09 30.39 8.02
N ASP A 876 -23.85 31.49 8.75
CA ASP A 876 -24.90 32.28 9.43
C ASP A 876 -26.04 32.72 8.48
N ASP A 877 -25.73 33.09 7.24
CA ASP A 877 -26.71 33.51 6.23
C ASP A 877 -27.44 32.33 5.56
N GLY A 878 -26.79 31.17 5.44
CA GLY A 878 -27.38 29.94 4.90
C GLY A 878 -28.36 29.33 5.90
N GLU A 879 -27.95 29.17 7.16
CA GLU A 879 -28.80 28.64 8.24
C GLU A 879 -30.04 29.51 8.50
N ALA A 880 -29.96 30.81 8.19
CA ALA A 880 -31.11 31.73 8.28
C ALA A 880 -32.24 31.39 7.29
N ASN A 881 -31.93 30.72 6.17
CA ASN A 881 -32.87 30.37 5.11
C ASN A 881 -33.44 28.94 5.22
N ASN A 882 -33.02 28.17 6.23
CA ASN A 882 -33.44 26.79 6.52
C ASN A 882 -34.87 26.65 7.07
N ARG A 883 -35.70 27.69 6.93
CA ARG A 883 -37.10 27.69 7.35
C ARG A 883 -37.98 28.25 6.25
N SER A 884 -39.08 27.56 5.97
CA SER A 884 -40.09 28.10 5.07
C SER A 884 -40.87 29.24 5.71
N ASN A 885 -41.58 30.00 4.88
CA ASN A 885 -42.74 30.74 5.35
C ASN A 885 -43.83 29.76 5.84
N VAL A 886 -44.60 30.16 6.85
CA VAL A 886 -45.78 29.40 7.30
C VAL A 886 -46.94 29.67 6.35
N ILE A 887 -47.53 28.60 5.81
CA ILE A 887 -48.68 28.68 4.90
C ILE A 887 -49.94 28.31 5.67
N SER A 888 -50.98 29.15 5.55
CA SER A 888 -52.30 28.90 6.12
C SER A 888 -53.31 28.52 5.03
N PHE A 889 -54.11 27.49 5.27
CA PHE A 889 -55.23 27.11 4.39
C PHE A 889 -56.33 26.39 5.18
N THR A 890 -57.49 26.22 4.57
CA THR A 890 -58.64 25.53 5.19
C THR A 890 -59.07 24.37 4.31
N VAL A 891 -59.36 23.22 4.94
CA VAL A 891 -59.90 22.03 4.28
C VAL A 891 -61.34 21.83 4.74
N GLU A 892 -62.29 21.89 3.82
CA GLU A 892 -63.73 21.82 4.12
C GLU A 892 -64.37 20.54 3.57
N ASP A 893 -65.42 20.08 4.25
CA ASP A 893 -66.33 19.06 3.73
C ASP A 893 -67.43 19.75 2.92
N THR A 894 -67.64 19.36 1.68
CA THR A 894 -68.93 19.66 1.03
C THR A 894 -69.50 18.42 0.34
N PRO A 895 -70.84 18.20 0.47
CA PRO A 895 -71.52 16.99 0.04
C PRO A 895 -71.61 16.91 -1.48
N VAL A 896 -71.70 15.68 -1.98
CA VAL A 896 -72.07 15.35 -3.37
C VAL A 896 -73.26 16.19 -3.81
N ILE A 897 -73.07 17.02 -4.84
CA ILE A 897 -74.19 17.69 -5.53
C ILE A 897 -74.96 16.59 -6.29
N PRO A 898 -76.27 16.39 -6.04
CA PRO A 898 -77.07 15.52 -6.89
C PRO A 898 -77.20 16.15 -8.28
N ASN A 899 -76.93 15.34 -9.31
CA ASN A 899 -77.08 15.70 -10.72
C ASN A 899 -78.50 16.23 -11.03
N PRO A 900 -78.69 17.41 -11.62
CA PRO A 900 -79.94 17.77 -12.27
C PRO A 900 -79.84 17.46 -13.76
N ASP A 901 -79.94 16.17 -14.14
CA ASP A 901 -80.26 15.82 -15.53
C ASP A 901 -81.77 15.68 -15.69
N THR A 902 -82.37 16.75 -16.20
CA THR A 902 -83.61 16.70 -16.97
C THR A 902 -83.38 15.93 -18.27
N ASN A 903 -83.93 14.71 -18.38
CA ASN A 903 -84.72 14.24 -19.53
C ASN A 903 -84.95 12.72 -19.46
N HIS A 904 -86.18 12.32 -19.10
CA HIS A 904 -86.77 11.11 -19.66
C HIS A 904 -88.23 11.41 -20.01
N ASP A 905 -88.49 11.41 -21.33
CA ASP A 905 -89.79 11.50 -21.96
C ASP A 905 -90.70 10.31 -21.57
N VAL A 906 -91.99 10.64 -21.42
CA VAL A 906 -93.09 9.70 -21.18
C VAL A 906 -93.57 9.14 -22.53
N PHE A 907 -93.73 7.81 -22.64
CA PHE A 907 -94.42 7.17 -23.76
C PHE A 907 -95.90 6.93 -23.44
N LEU A 908 -96.80 7.25 -24.38
CA LEU A 908 -98.19 6.80 -24.42
C LEU A 908 -98.41 5.83 -25.58
N PRO A 909 -99.25 4.78 -25.42
CA PRO A 909 -99.49 3.78 -26.45
C PRO A 909 -100.64 4.18 -27.39
N LEU A 910 -100.49 3.80 -28.66
CA LEU A 910 -101.53 3.88 -29.69
C LEU A 910 -102.16 2.49 -29.89
N VAL A 911 -103.48 2.43 -30.06
CA VAL A 911 -104.14 1.32 -30.76
C VAL A 911 -105.00 1.92 -31.88
N THR A 912 -104.65 1.57 -33.11
CA THR A 912 -105.47 1.76 -34.32
C THR A 912 -106.13 0.44 -34.70
N ARG A 913 -107.24 0.48 -35.43
CA ARG A 913 -107.83 -0.70 -36.06
C ARG A 913 -106.91 -1.35 -37.08
#